data_AF-A0A817BFZ3-F1
#
_entry.id   AF-A0A817BFZ3-F1
#
_cell.length_a   1.000
_cell.length_b   1.000
_cell.length_c   1.000
_cell.angle_alpha   90.00
_cell.angle_beta   90.00
_cell.angle_gamma   90.00
#
_symmetry.space_group_name_H-M   'P 1'
#
loop_
_entity.id
_entity.type
_entity.pdbx_description
1 polymer ?
#
loop_
_entity_poly.entity_id
_entity_poly.type
_entity_poly.pdbx_seq_one_letter_code
_entity_poly.pdbx_strand_id
1 'polypeptide(L)'
;MLYPIVGYSNYASILWRLHYAKLKFHQTAPLPFDRAQVQPQTELFCYVIKQLNSRDLAFSLVGIARNVKQRITAIEESLADLLIWNIFETNKIQDFEGQLHLWTVTAHIVLVYVQNVCIALSGILNTINIKIASFPGSIYGTGRDWLMWLIGQMLCHVLNKNHVKSTWSDYLVLLDLIRTLYSDSQPIPEPDYRDFQSVVSVAAASNWYFLTTRVIPVIAASTQSNSLPQYQTPNALYLHVEALKSLEDRKLSSIDDYRFYISWNIVGNDTKLNSPYMDTLFKVYILNTSQSIPASHMSHNVFGPSEGIPYRSLDAMSAHVKCLIARQYYSDIISKNLFNPTQWSMVSPGGVESFARLLAYPEVEQDRLKELLNLTDTIINKNWYLGAHLLAELFTFRLHRIPTSIRAQLLQQFSGILASPLHAGHPQLHCAIQNLLLNLILQFNCTDLYNQVPKLIDSKMLQSVFTKESEEINKVFILCIARSFIVTGSESMPVPWCTEFLTQILQITPHGWSASTLETMPTFMAEWYRAHPINDIYRDIRARVDDDYKKLTNSASLANEQEIVKHFSQPTNTTCLCVFLKLTIEDRPLRSYINTFYEIFKNLLTRSMNGHYRTLAEYILREITLQQNHSQTFMQKYADAVVLMATRYNIIQLDRLLLILFLRPLEESKTPYVHILFYFMINSNTLSEIIKDFGNIARSISCDIWSMKNFHEKFHCEYIKKNNERFFMEGLIKDYLQPSVDRYLPTYYSNMCLRLLPIFELIINRMFEHMPNARIVDTVLPIAQNLFRAHAAPVTFLYHTLFVYEKKLREKSNFRQSLIIGTIGNIYHMRKMEWCFSNNFTSYLENYLRLDGEKRQLPSPVFNLRYAIDLLHKLFIFLNSSAPIYEKSSYEYNIDWRYNEFANPSLQLIHCLAIEIFFYTGQENFNPWKLFAEPFITADVLIPRTHFLKYLNAMGLLFSALPEYYWSQLFERMYQIFEHPLLLRCSPTDIMDLLNFRERFCTHTENMVCCFVAVVHSIWLHGSISHLQPFLHLVQTQLLQTIKTENQLLLAFQLIGPFLQRIQTESTKLLLEFVIVPYDLIARVDNHQQSFINVDTIANFLYHIKYIVVGDAIRDRIETVVNNLHCEKLRSRLHFLCAKTDVSSSIHSQGSTAAATPSSTTTTDTSNANVPSHGQIKSATSTMQMQYTTASMQAQPYGVPSQNIQQNFQLTTNMTNAMGSDGTPQQR
;
A
#
# COMPACT_ATOMS: atom_id res chain seq x y z
N MET A 1 0.17 13.73 -24.93
CA MET A 1 -0.65 12.75 -24.20
C MET A 1 -0.46 12.97 -22.71
N LEU A 2 -1.49 12.65 -21.92
CA LEU A 2 -1.46 12.69 -20.45
C LEU A 2 -1.16 11.28 -19.94
N TYR A 3 -0.42 11.15 -18.85
CA TYR A 3 0.04 9.86 -18.29
C TYR A 3 -0.26 9.77 -16.79
N PRO A 4 -0.72 8.62 -16.29
CA PRO A 4 -0.89 8.39 -14.86
C PRO A 4 0.46 8.09 -14.17
N ILE A 5 0.48 8.10 -12.83
CA ILE A 5 1.58 7.53 -12.03
C ILE A 5 1.11 6.17 -11.48
N VAL A 6 1.88 5.11 -11.68
CA VAL A 6 1.52 3.77 -11.18
C VAL A 6 1.47 3.79 -9.65
N GLY A 7 0.35 3.34 -9.07
CA GLY A 7 0.16 3.31 -7.62
C GLY A 7 -0.23 4.65 -6.98
N TYR A 8 -0.35 5.71 -7.78
CA TYR A 8 -0.88 7.00 -7.36
C TYR A 8 -2.31 7.16 -7.89
N SER A 9 -3.26 7.46 -7.00
CA SER A 9 -4.70 7.63 -7.25
C SER A 9 -5.45 6.40 -7.79
N ASN A 10 -6.79 6.40 -7.64
CA ASN A 10 -7.70 5.25 -7.79
C ASN A 10 -7.42 4.46 -9.08
N TYR A 11 -7.01 3.19 -8.93
CA TYR A 11 -6.58 2.25 -9.96
C TYR A 11 -7.53 2.02 -11.17
N ALA A 12 -8.61 2.78 -11.34
CA ALA A 12 -9.54 2.62 -12.43
C ALA A 12 -10.41 3.87 -12.65
N SER A 13 -9.84 5.05 -12.87
CA SER A 13 -10.63 6.03 -13.63
C SER A 13 -10.94 5.37 -14.97
N ILE A 14 -12.23 5.18 -15.24
CA ILE A 14 -12.72 4.57 -16.49
C ILE A 14 -12.21 5.32 -17.72
N LEU A 15 -11.79 6.58 -17.54
CA LEU A 15 -11.13 7.40 -18.54
C LEU A 15 -9.86 6.75 -19.11
N TRP A 16 -9.15 5.93 -18.32
CA TRP A 16 -7.95 5.22 -18.80
C TRP A 16 -8.24 3.83 -19.38
N ARG A 17 -9.49 3.35 -19.39
CA ARG A 17 -9.80 1.99 -19.84
C ARG A 17 -9.67 1.84 -21.36
N LEU A 18 -8.83 0.88 -21.74
CA LEU A 18 -8.54 0.46 -23.11
C LEU A 18 -9.22 -0.88 -23.42
N HIS A 19 -9.65 -1.04 -24.66
CA HIS A 19 -10.15 -2.32 -25.16
C HIS A 19 -9.00 -3.33 -25.32
N TYR A 20 -9.11 -4.51 -24.69
CA TYR A 20 -8.01 -5.48 -24.60
C TYR A 20 -7.38 -5.93 -25.92
N ALA A 21 -8.17 -6.11 -26.99
CA ALA A 21 -7.63 -6.57 -28.27
C ALA A 21 -7.08 -5.45 -29.17
N LYS A 22 -7.54 -4.20 -28.98
CA LYS A 22 -7.27 -3.08 -29.91
C LYS A 22 -6.51 -1.93 -29.26
N LEU A 23 -6.37 -1.93 -27.93
CA LEU A 23 -5.81 -0.87 -27.11
C LEU A 23 -6.41 0.52 -27.38
N LYS A 24 -7.67 0.59 -27.81
CA LYS A 24 -8.38 1.86 -28.06
C LYS A 24 -9.18 2.24 -26.83
N PHE A 25 -9.39 3.53 -26.60
CA PHE A 25 -10.33 3.99 -25.57
C PHE A 25 -11.73 3.44 -25.84
N HIS A 26 -12.47 3.14 -24.77
CA HIS A 26 -13.87 2.73 -24.90
C HIS A 26 -14.70 3.94 -25.35
N GLN A 27 -15.25 3.86 -26.56
CA GLN A 27 -16.15 4.87 -27.08
C GLN A 27 -17.59 4.49 -26.72
N THR A 28 -18.29 5.40 -26.04
CA THR A 28 -19.68 5.17 -25.59
C THR A 28 -20.70 5.38 -26.70
N ALA A 29 -20.37 6.16 -27.73
CA ALA A 29 -21.23 6.46 -28.87
C ALA A 29 -20.39 6.61 -30.16
N PRO A 30 -20.98 6.38 -31.35
CA PRO A 30 -20.32 6.57 -32.64
C PRO A 30 -20.27 8.06 -33.03
N LEU A 31 -19.66 8.88 -32.17
CA LEU A 31 -19.40 10.29 -32.46
C LEU A 31 -18.13 10.44 -33.31
N PRO A 32 -18.02 11.49 -34.12
CA PRO A 32 -16.82 11.78 -34.92
C PRO A 32 -15.68 12.30 -34.05
N PHE A 33 -15.16 11.43 -33.18
CA PHE A 33 -14.02 11.74 -32.32
C PHE A 33 -12.74 12.00 -33.13
N ASP A 34 -11.85 12.78 -32.53
CA ASP A 34 -10.52 13.03 -33.05
C ASP A 34 -9.77 11.73 -33.39
N ARG A 35 -9.00 11.73 -34.49
CA ARG A 35 -8.18 10.58 -34.91
C ARG A 35 -7.31 10.04 -33.77
N ALA A 36 -6.79 10.92 -32.91
CA ALA A 36 -5.95 10.56 -31.77
C ALA A 36 -6.69 9.73 -30.70
N GLN A 37 -8.01 9.88 -30.55
CA GLN A 37 -8.85 9.12 -29.62
C GLN A 37 -9.31 7.77 -30.20
N VAL A 38 -9.37 7.66 -31.53
CA VAL A 38 -9.78 6.46 -32.27
C VAL A 38 -8.60 5.50 -32.53
N GLN A 39 -7.37 6.01 -32.45
CA GLN A 39 -6.14 5.25 -32.63
C GLN A 39 -5.79 4.40 -31.39
N PRO A 40 -5.06 3.28 -31.57
CA PRO A 40 -4.59 2.47 -30.45
C PRO A 40 -3.60 3.26 -29.57
N GLN A 41 -3.80 3.20 -28.26
CA GLN A 41 -3.00 3.89 -27.24
C GLN A 41 -1.83 3.02 -26.77
N THR A 42 -0.99 2.60 -27.72
CA THR A 42 0.17 1.74 -27.45
C THR A 42 1.19 2.43 -26.56
N GLU A 43 1.46 3.73 -26.77
CA GLU A 43 2.42 4.49 -25.96
C GLU A 43 2.04 4.55 -24.48
N LEU A 44 0.75 4.81 -24.18
CA LEU A 44 0.22 4.81 -22.80
C LEU A 44 0.36 3.43 -22.15
N PHE A 45 -0.02 2.37 -22.88
CA PHE A 45 0.03 1.01 -22.36
C PHE A 45 1.49 0.55 -22.10
N CYS A 46 2.39 0.83 -23.05
CA CYS A 46 3.82 0.58 -22.90
C CYS A 46 4.41 1.35 -21.71
N TYR A 47 4.07 2.63 -21.55
CA TYR A 47 4.53 3.45 -20.43
C TYR A 47 4.15 2.85 -19.07
N VAL A 48 2.93 2.31 -18.94
CA VAL A 48 2.48 1.69 -17.68
C VAL A 48 3.21 0.37 -17.41
N ILE A 49 3.33 -0.51 -18.40
CA ILE A 49 3.98 -1.83 -18.22
C ILE A 49 5.43 -1.71 -17.78
N LYS A 50 6.15 -0.70 -18.29
CA LYS A 50 7.56 -0.46 -17.99
C LYS A 50 7.84 -0.03 -16.54
N GLN A 51 6.80 0.22 -15.74
CA GLN A 51 6.96 0.60 -14.33
C GLN A 51 6.84 -0.59 -13.38
N LEU A 52 7.55 -0.53 -12.26
CA LEU A 52 7.46 -1.46 -11.14
C LEU A 52 6.04 -1.50 -10.57
N ASN A 53 5.57 -2.71 -10.22
CA ASN A 53 4.24 -2.96 -9.67
C ASN A 53 3.06 -2.47 -10.54
N SER A 54 3.29 -2.37 -11.86
CA SER A 54 2.26 -1.93 -12.82
C SER A 54 1.14 -2.93 -13.07
N ARG A 55 1.30 -4.20 -12.65
CA ARG A 55 0.38 -5.32 -12.94
C ARG A 55 -1.08 -4.96 -12.72
N ASP A 56 -1.40 -4.45 -11.53
CA ASP A 56 -2.79 -4.19 -11.14
C ASP A 56 -3.39 -3.05 -11.97
N LEU A 57 -2.60 -2.01 -12.29
CA LEU A 57 -3.04 -0.95 -13.18
C LEU A 57 -3.17 -1.45 -14.62
N ALA A 58 -2.20 -2.21 -15.14
CA ALA A 58 -2.22 -2.74 -16.50
C ALA A 58 -3.44 -3.63 -16.76
N PHE A 59 -3.81 -4.50 -15.81
CA PHE A 59 -5.02 -5.32 -15.91
C PHE A 59 -6.30 -4.48 -15.79
N SER A 60 -6.30 -3.46 -14.95
CA SER A 60 -7.42 -2.52 -14.82
C SER A 60 -7.64 -1.70 -16.09
N LEU A 61 -6.57 -1.20 -16.72
CA LEU A 61 -6.62 -0.48 -18.00
C LEU A 61 -7.29 -1.35 -19.07
N VAL A 62 -6.94 -2.62 -19.13
CA VAL A 62 -7.43 -3.53 -20.15
C VAL A 62 -8.81 -4.14 -19.81
N GLY A 63 -9.31 -3.91 -18.59
CA GLY A 63 -10.61 -4.39 -18.15
C GLY A 63 -10.67 -5.91 -17.90
N ILE A 64 -9.53 -6.56 -17.68
CA ILE A 64 -9.47 -8.01 -17.44
C ILE A 64 -9.49 -8.28 -15.93
N ALA A 65 -10.45 -9.10 -15.49
CA ALA A 65 -10.48 -9.58 -14.12
C ALA A 65 -9.27 -10.49 -13.85
N ARG A 66 -8.73 -10.43 -12.61
CA ARG A 66 -7.48 -11.10 -12.16
C ARG A 66 -7.36 -12.61 -12.44
N ASN A 67 -8.42 -13.28 -12.90
CA ASN A 67 -8.53 -14.73 -13.04
C ASN A 67 -8.67 -15.24 -14.49
N VAL A 68 -8.66 -14.38 -15.51
CA VAL A 68 -8.79 -14.83 -16.90
C VAL A 68 -7.43 -15.20 -17.46
N LYS A 69 -7.19 -16.50 -17.72
CA LYS A 69 -6.00 -17.03 -18.41
C LYS A 69 -6.04 -16.76 -19.93
N GLN A 70 -6.27 -15.51 -20.33
CA GLN A 70 -6.26 -15.11 -21.74
C GLN A 70 -4.90 -14.52 -22.09
N ARG A 71 -4.33 -14.98 -23.20
CA ARG A 71 -3.05 -14.46 -23.72
C ARG A 71 -3.25 -13.04 -24.26
N ILE A 72 -2.40 -12.10 -23.84
CA ILE A 72 -2.46 -10.69 -24.26
C ILE A 72 -1.17 -10.37 -25.02
N THR A 73 -1.22 -10.41 -26.35
CA THR A 73 -0.05 -10.19 -27.22
C THR A 73 0.55 -8.80 -27.06
N ALA A 74 -0.28 -7.78 -26.79
CA ALA A 74 0.19 -6.42 -26.51
C ALA A 74 1.15 -6.34 -25.31
N ILE A 75 0.95 -7.16 -24.27
CA ILE A 75 1.87 -7.21 -23.12
C ILE A 75 3.18 -7.88 -23.54
N GLU A 76 3.10 -8.97 -24.32
CA GLU A 76 4.29 -9.67 -24.84
C GLU A 76 5.16 -8.74 -25.69
N GLU A 77 4.55 -7.98 -26.59
CA GLU A 77 5.23 -6.98 -27.42
C GLU A 77 5.85 -5.86 -26.57
N SER A 78 5.10 -5.33 -25.59
CA SER A 78 5.58 -4.25 -24.70
C SER A 78 6.76 -4.70 -23.83
N LEU A 79 6.74 -5.94 -23.34
CA LEU A 79 7.84 -6.53 -22.58
C LEU A 79 9.05 -6.80 -23.47
N ALA A 80 8.86 -7.30 -24.70
CA ALA A 80 9.93 -7.45 -25.66
C ALA A 80 10.60 -6.11 -26.00
N ASP A 81 9.81 -5.04 -26.16
CA ASP A 81 10.32 -3.68 -26.38
C ASP A 81 11.12 -3.15 -25.18
N LEU A 82 10.68 -3.43 -23.96
CA LEU A 82 11.43 -3.10 -22.75
C LEU A 82 12.79 -3.81 -22.73
N LEU A 83 12.82 -5.11 -23.04
CA LEU A 83 14.05 -5.90 -23.05
C LEU A 83 15.05 -5.40 -24.09
N ILE A 84 14.59 -5.10 -25.30
CA ILE A 84 15.44 -4.56 -26.37
C ILE A 84 15.96 -3.17 -25.99
N TRP A 85 15.11 -2.31 -25.45
CA TRP A 85 15.52 -0.99 -24.98
C TRP A 85 16.61 -1.08 -23.91
N ASN A 86 16.48 -2.00 -22.95
CA ASN A 86 17.49 -2.22 -21.91
C ASN A 86 18.84 -2.68 -22.46
N ILE A 87 18.87 -3.49 -23.53
CA ILE A 87 20.13 -3.88 -24.19
C ILE A 87 20.89 -2.63 -24.65
N PHE A 88 20.20 -1.69 -25.30
CA PHE A 88 20.80 -0.44 -25.77
C PHE A 88 21.19 0.51 -24.63
N GLU A 89 20.38 0.61 -23.58
CA GLU A 89 20.72 1.46 -22.42
C GLU A 89 21.87 0.89 -21.59
N THR A 90 22.02 -0.44 -21.51
CA THR A 90 23.15 -1.07 -20.82
C THR A 90 24.48 -0.56 -21.35
N ASN A 91 24.59 -0.35 -22.66
CA ASN A 91 25.80 0.17 -23.29
C ASN A 91 26.13 1.63 -22.92
N LYS A 92 25.14 2.40 -22.43
CA LYS A 92 25.36 3.77 -21.95
C LYS A 92 25.80 3.82 -20.49
N ILE A 93 25.50 2.77 -19.70
CA ILE A 93 25.84 2.68 -18.29
C ILE A 93 27.23 2.05 -18.16
N GLN A 94 28.21 2.84 -17.72
CA GLN A 94 29.60 2.37 -17.55
C GLN A 94 29.82 1.59 -16.24
N ASP A 95 29.00 1.83 -15.21
CA ASP A 95 29.12 1.17 -13.90
C ASP A 95 28.33 -0.14 -13.87
N PHE A 96 28.97 -1.19 -13.34
CA PHE A 96 28.36 -2.51 -13.17
C PHE A 96 27.14 -2.47 -12.24
N GLU A 97 27.20 -1.70 -11.15
CA GLU A 97 26.07 -1.61 -10.20
C GLU A 97 24.82 -0.99 -10.84
N GLY A 98 25.01 0.02 -11.69
CA GLY A 98 23.91 0.61 -12.47
C GLY A 98 23.29 -0.39 -13.46
N GLN A 99 24.11 -1.23 -14.10
CA GLN A 99 23.62 -2.30 -14.98
C GLN A 99 22.85 -3.37 -14.17
N LEU A 100 23.38 -3.80 -13.02
CA LEU A 100 22.71 -4.74 -12.13
C LEU A 100 21.36 -4.20 -11.66
N HIS A 101 21.29 -2.92 -11.28
CA HIS A 101 20.05 -2.28 -10.89
C HIS A 101 19.01 -2.28 -12.03
N LEU A 102 19.43 -1.89 -13.24
CA LEU A 102 18.58 -1.88 -14.44
C LEU A 102 17.94 -3.26 -14.69
N TRP A 103 18.75 -4.31 -14.68
CA TRP A 103 18.31 -5.65 -15.03
C TRP A 103 17.57 -6.37 -13.90
N THR A 104 17.86 -6.10 -12.63
CA THR A 104 17.10 -6.63 -11.48
C THR A 104 15.69 -6.04 -11.41
N VAL A 105 15.52 -4.74 -11.65
CA VAL A 105 14.21 -4.09 -11.80
C VAL A 105 13.43 -4.71 -12.95
N THR A 106 14.09 -4.88 -14.10
CA THR A 106 13.46 -5.47 -15.28
C THR A 106 13.05 -6.92 -15.02
N ALA A 107 13.89 -7.69 -14.32
CA ALA A 107 13.58 -9.04 -13.91
C ALA A 107 12.32 -9.08 -13.04
N HIS A 108 12.21 -8.19 -12.06
CA HIS A 108 11.03 -8.07 -11.21
C HIS A 108 9.76 -7.84 -12.03
N ILE A 109 9.77 -6.88 -12.96
CA ILE A 109 8.62 -6.57 -13.82
C ILE A 109 8.23 -7.81 -14.65
N VAL A 110 9.19 -8.38 -15.39
CA VAL A 110 8.93 -9.50 -16.30
C VAL A 110 8.45 -10.74 -15.54
N LEU A 111 9.09 -11.09 -14.43
CA LEU A 111 8.73 -12.28 -13.64
C LEU A 111 7.30 -12.17 -13.10
N VAL A 112 6.90 -11.02 -12.53
CA VAL A 112 5.52 -10.81 -12.03
C VAL A 112 4.47 -11.09 -13.11
N TYR A 113 4.74 -10.68 -14.35
CA TYR A 113 3.83 -10.91 -15.48
C TYR A 113 3.85 -12.38 -15.96
N VAL A 114 5.02 -13.01 -16.04
CA VAL A 114 5.18 -14.43 -16.43
C VAL A 114 4.47 -15.37 -15.44
N GLN A 115 4.52 -15.07 -14.13
CA GLN A 115 3.91 -15.90 -13.10
C GLN A 115 2.39 -16.07 -13.23
N ASN A 116 1.70 -15.10 -13.82
CA ASN A 116 0.23 -15.03 -13.85
C ASN A 116 -0.40 -15.71 -15.08
N VAL A 117 0.38 -16.45 -15.89
CA VAL A 117 -0.09 -17.31 -17.02
C VAL A 117 -0.74 -16.53 -18.18
N CYS A 118 -0.75 -15.19 -18.16
CA CYS A 118 -1.31 -14.36 -19.24
C CYS A 118 -0.35 -14.18 -20.45
N ILE A 119 0.86 -14.74 -20.38
CA ILE A 119 1.96 -14.55 -21.34
C ILE A 119 2.56 -15.89 -21.72
N ALA A 120 2.86 -16.07 -23.00
CA ALA A 120 3.70 -17.16 -23.50
C ALA A 120 5.15 -16.70 -23.64
N LEU A 121 6.09 -17.47 -23.09
CA LEU A 121 7.53 -17.23 -23.25
C LEU A 121 7.92 -17.15 -24.74
N SER A 122 7.35 -18.03 -25.57
CA SER A 122 7.59 -18.02 -27.01
C SER A 122 7.08 -16.77 -27.72
N GLY A 123 6.03 -16.12 -27.23
CA GLY A 123 5.56 -14.84 -27.76
C GLY A 123 6.58 -13.73 -27.60
N ILE A 124 7.15 -13.62 -26.39
CA ILE A 124 8.22 -12.66 -26.09
C ILE A 124 9.46 -12.99 -26.95
N LEU A 125 9.93 -14.25 -26.92
CA LEU A 125 11.15 -14.65 -27.62
C LEU A 125 11.05 -14.49 -29.14
N ASN A 126 9.90 -14.82 -29.75
CA ASN A 126 9.68 -14.60 -31.18
C ASN A 126 9.73 -13.12 -31.55
N THR A 127 9.09 -12.26 -30.75
CA THR A 127 9.11 -10.81 -30.98
C THR A 127 10.51 -10.24 -30.86
N ILE A 128 11.29 -10.73 -29.89
CA ILE A 128 12.70 -10.39 -29.72
C ILE A 128 13.51 -10.83 -30.93
N ASN A 129 13.40 -12.10 -31.36
CA ASN A 129 14.12 -12.62 -32.53
C ASN A 129 13.86 -11.81 -33.80
N ILE A 130 12.59 -11.49 -34.08
CA ILE A 130 12.21 -10.68 -35.24
C ILE A 130 12.84 -9.28 -35.17
N LYS A 131 12.79 -8.63 -34.01
CA LYS A 131 13.34 -7.27 -33.85
C LYS A 131 14.86 -7.27 -33.85
N ILE A 132 15.52 -8.24 -33.20
CA ILE A 132 16.99 -8.37 -33.16
C ILE A 132 17.55 -8.69 -34.55
N ALA A 133 16.85 -9.50 -35.37
CA ALA A 133 17.27 -9.75 -36.76
C ALA A 133 17.36 -8.48 -37.61
N SER A 134 16.69 -7.38 -37.21
CA SER A 134 16.75 -6.09 -37.91
C SER A 134 17.94 -5.19 -37.52
N PHE A 135 18.69 -5.53 -36.47
CA PHE A 135 19.81 -4.72 -35.98
C PHE A 135 21.18 -5.41 -36.23
N PRO A 136 22.25 -4.66 -36.51
CA PRO A 136 23.61 -5.20 -36.63
C PRO A 136 24.11 -5.86 -35.34
N GLY A 137 24.76 -7.03 -35.47
CA GLY A 137 25.29 -7.82 -34.35
C GLY A 137 26.28 -7.11 -33.42
N SER A 138 27.00 -6.09 -33.91
CA SER A 138 28.04 -5.37 -33.16
C SER A 138 27.50 -4.39 -32.09
N ILE A 139 26.19 -4.15 -32.05
CA ILE A 139 25.58 -3.09 -31.21
C ILE A 139 25.14 -3.63 -29.85
N TYR A 140 25.09 -4.95 -29.63
CA TYR A 140 24.52 -5.52 -28.41
C TYR A 140 25.41 -5.45 -27.16
N GLY A 141 26.73 -5.30 -27.33
CA GLY A 141 27.68 -5.11 -26.22
C GLY A 141 27.54 -6.15 -25.09
N THR A 142 27.57 -5.69 -23.83
CA THR A 142 27.32 -6.52 -22.64
C THR A 142 25.82 -6.77 -22.39
N GLY A 143 24.92 -6.05 -23.05
CA GLY A 143 23.47 -6.19 -22.88
C GLY A 143 22.94 -7.57 -23.30
N ARG A 144 23.63 -8.28 -24.21
CA ARG A 144 23.29 -9.66 -24.60
C ARG A 144 23.43 -10.66 -23.45
N ASP A 145 24.45 -10.49 -22.61
CA ASP A 145 24.72 -11.39 -21.48
C ASP A 145 23.66 -11.21 -20.39
N TRP A 146 23.27 -9.96 -20.11
CA TRP A 146 22.18 -9.64 -19.19
C TRP A 146 20.81 -10.12 -19.67
N LEU A 147 20.54 -10.03 -20.98
CA LEU A 147 19.34 -10.62 -21.56
C LEU A 147 19.30 -12.14 -21.31
N MET A 148 20.43 -12.83 -21.52
CA MET A 148 20.52 -14.27 -21.27
C MET A 148 20.38 -14.63 -19.80
N TRP A 149 20.96 -13.83 -18.90
CA TRP A 149 20.75 -13.98 -17.46
C TRP A 149 19.26 -13.92 -17.11
N LEU A 150 18.53 -12.91 -17.60
CA LEU A 150 17.09 -12.79 -17.35
C LEU A 150 16.26 -13.92 -17.97
N ILE A 151 16.56 -14.32 -19.22
CA ILE A 151 15.88 -15.46 -19.84
C ILE A 151 16.11 -16.73 -19.03
N GLY A 152 17.30 -16.94 -18.47
CA GLY A 152 17.60 -18.06 -17.57
C GLY A 152 16.69 -18.07 -16.33
N GLN A 153 16.44 -16.90 -15.74
CA GLN A 153 15.50 -16.74 -14.61
C GLN A 153 14.07 -17.16 -15.02
N MET A 154 13.62 -16.76 -16.22
CA MET A 154 12.30 -17.11 -16.75
C MET A 154 12.18 -18.61 -17.06
N LEU A 155 13.19 -19.21 -17.70
CA LEU A 155 13.22 -20.63 -18.08
C LEU A 155 13.04 -21.53 -16.86
N CYS A 156 13.81 -21.26 -15.80
CA CYS A 156 13.75 -22.03 -14.57
C CYS A 156 12.37 -21.94 -13.89
N HIS A 157 11.70 -20.78 -14.00
CA HIS A 157 10.36 -20.59 -13.45
C HIS A 157 9.28 -21.35 -14.25
N VAL A 158 9.30 -21.25 -15.59
CA VAL A 158 8.29 -21.87 -16.47
C VAL A 158 8.31 -23.40 -16.37
N LEU A 159 9.50 -24.00 -16.25
CA LEU A 159 9.68 -25.45 -16.16
C LEU A 159 9.07 -26.09 -14.90
N ASN A 160 8.95 -25.34 -13.80
CA ASN A 160 8.43 -25.83 -12.52
C ASN A 160 6.89 -25.82 -12.46
N LYS A 161 6.24 -24.80 -13.04
CA LYS A 161 4.77 -24.69 -13.04
C LYS A 161 4.10 -25.47 -14.19
N ASN A 162 4.77 -25.56 -15.33
CA ASN A 162 4.28 -26.24 -16.53
C ASN A 162 5.15 -27.46 -16.83
N HIS A 163 5.10 -28.48 -15.97
CA HIS A 163 5.60 -29.79 -16.38
C HIS A 163 4.82 -30.21 -17.66
N VAL A 164 5.48 -30.18 -18.82
CA VAL A 164 5.09 -30.87 -20.07
C VAL A 164 4.03 -30.18 -20.97
N LYS A 165 3.82 -28.85 -20.91
CA LYS A 165 2.94 -28.17 -21.91
C LYS A 165 3.58 -27.06 -22.74
N SER A 166 4.85 -26.71 -22.51
CA SER A 166 5.60 -25.89 -23.47
C SER A 166 5.90 -26.74 -24.71
N THR A 167 5.46 -26.25 -25.86
CA THR A 167 5.72 -26.90 -27.15
C THR A 167 7.22 -26.88 -27.44
N TRP A 168 7.74 -27.96 -28.04
CA TRP A 168 9.11 -28.08 -28.55
C TRP A 168 9.61 -26.83 -29.29
N SER A 169 8.70 -26.12 -29.98
CA SER A 169 8.95 -24.83 -30.63
C SER A 169 9.53 -23.75 -29.74
N ASP A 170 9.14 -23.68 -28.46
CA ASP A 170 9.49 -22.56 -27.57
C ASP A 170 10.97 -22.57 -27.20
N TYR A 171 11.57 -23.76 -27.10
CA TYR A 171 12.99 -23.94 -26.80
C TYR A 171 13.88 -23.79 -28.03
N LEU A 172 13.38 -24.15 -29.22
CA LEU A 172 14.09 -23.92 -30.49
C LEU A 172 14.33 -22.43 -30.73
N VAL A 173 13.29 -21.61 -30.52
CA VAL A 173 13.35 -20.14 -30.67
C VAL A 173 14.46 -19.55 -29.80
N LEU A 174 14.68 -20.10 -28.59
CA LEU A 174 15.76 -19.67 -27.71
C LEU A 174 17.15 -20.12 -28.19
N LEU A 175 17.30 -21.36 -28.68
CA LEU A 175 18.56 -21.82 -29.25
C LEU A 175 18.96 -20.97 -30.47
N ASP A 176 17.99 -20.60 -31.30
CA ASP A 176 18.20 -19.72 -32.46
C ASP A 176 18.56 -18.29 -32.02
N LEU A 177 17.92 -17.77 -30.96
CA LEU A 177 18.27 -16.48 -30.37
C LEU A 177 19.73 -16.47 -29.88
N ILE A 178 20.16 -17.52 -29.15
CA ILE A 178 21.53 -17.64 -28.64
C ILE A 178 22.52 -17.65 -29.81
N ARG A 179 22.25 -18.42 -30.86
CA ARG A 179 23.11 -18.46 -32.06
C ARG A 179 23.20 -17.10 -32.77
N THR A 180 22.10 -16.36 -32.80
CA THR A 180 22.04 -15.04 -33.43
C THR A 180 22.84 -14.00 -32.63
N LEU A 181 22.79 -14.05 -31.29
CA LEU A 181 23.49 -13.10 -30.42
C LEU A 181 24.99 -13.41 -30.23
N TYR A 182 25.37 -14.69 -30.37
CA TYR A 182 26.74 -15.18 -30.18
C TYR A 182 27.28 -15.83 -31.46
N SER A 183 27.23 -15.08 -32.56
CA SER A 183 27.79 -15.48 -33.86
C SER A 183 29.30 -15.24 -33.98
N ASP A 184 29.98 -14.91 -32.88
CA ASP A 184 31.41 -14.58 -32.86
C ASP A 184 32.24 -15.78 -33.33
N SER A 185 33.23 -15.54 -34.20
CA SER A 185 34.08 -16.60 -34.77
C SER A 185 35.14 -17.11 -33.78
N GLN A 186 35.52 -16.29 -32.81
CA GLN A 186 36.47 -16.64 -31.74
C GLN A 186 35.76 -16.99 -30.44
N PRO A 187 36.29 -17.95 -29.66
CA PRO A 187 35.74 -18.30 -28.36
C PRO A 187 35.95 -17.17 -27.35
N ILE A 188 34.93 -16.90 -26.53
CA ILE A 188 34.96 -15.89 -25.48
C ILE A 188 35.79 -16.42 -24.29
N PRO A 189 36.73 -15.64 -23.72
CA PRO A 189 37.55 -16.06 -22.59
C PRO A 189 36.72 -16.28 -21.32
N GLU A 190 37.22 -17.10 -20.40
CA GLU A 190 36.57 -17.32 -19.10
C GLU A 190 36.65 -16.07 -18.20
N PRO A 191 35.56 -15.74 -17.48
CA PRO A 191 35.54 -14.63 -16.52
C PRO A 191 36.18 -15.00 -15.18
N ASP A 192 36.47 -14.00 -14.35
CA ASP A 192 36.81 -14.22 -12.94
C ASP A 192 35.55 -14.59 -12.13
N TYR A 193 35.48 -15.85 -11.72
CA TYR A 193 34.33 -16.39 -10.98
C TYR A 193 34.21 -15.89 -9.54
N ARG A 194 35.16 -15.09 -9.04
CA ARG A 194 35.03 -14.40 -7.75
C ARG A 194 34.11 -13.18 -7.81
N ASP A 195 33.84 -12.68 -9.01
CA ASP A 195 32.96 -11.53 -9.21
C ASP A 195 31.58 -11.95 -9.71
N PHE A 196 30.54 -11.20 -9.32
CA PHE A 196 29.16 -11.46 -9.74
C PHE A 196 29.03 -11.39 -11.26
N GLN A 197 29.82 -10.54 -11.93
CA GLN A 197 29.79 -10.38 -13.38
C GLN A 197 29.96 -11.73 -14.12
N SER A 198 30.66 -12.70 -13.52
CA SER A 198 30.80 -14.05 -14.07
C SER A 198 29.45 -14.78 -14.25
N VAL A 199 28.50 -14.57 -13.35
CA VAL A 199 27.16 -15.17 -13.41
C VAL A 199 26.40 -14.66 -14.63
N VAL A 200 26.61 -13.38 -14.98
CA VAL A 200 25.98 -12.73 -16.13
C VAL A 200 26.66 -13.17 -17.43
N SER A 201 28.00 -13.11 -17.50
CA SER A 201 28.73 -13.45 -18.71
C SER A 201 28.59 -14.92 -19.13
N VAL A 202 28.47 -15.84 -18.17
CA VAL A 202 28.32 -17.28 -18.44
C VAL A 202 26.85 -17.67 -18.65
N ALA A 203 25.88 -16.77 -18.44
CA ALA A 203 24.45 -17.09 -18.48
C ALA A 203 24.01 -17.73 -19.80
N ALA A 204 24.54 -17.28 -20.94
CA ALA A 204 24.24 -17.86 -22.26
C ALA A 204 24.70 -19.33 -22.35
N ALA A 205 25.93 -19.60 -21.90
CA ALA A 205 26.48 -20.95 -21.86
C ALA A 205 25.73 -21.85 -20.86
N SER A 206 25.37 -21.32 -19.69
CA SER A 206 24.56 -22.03 -18.69
C SER A 206 23.18 -22.40 -19.24
N ASN A 207 22.49 -21.47 -19.89
CA ASN A 207 21.19 -21.73 -20.52
C ASN A 207 21.30 -22.77 -21.64
N TRP A 208 22.31 -22.66 -22.51
CA TRP A 208 22.56 -23.63 -23.57
C TRP A 208 22.82 -25.03 -23.02
N TYR A 209 23.71 -25.13 -22.03
CA TYR A 209 24.07 -26.39 -21.40
C TYR A 209 22.86 -27.05 -20.72
N PHE A 210 22.11 -26.27 -19.94
CA PHE A 210 20.90 -26.73 -19.27
C PHE A 210 19.83 -27.24 -20.26
N LEU A 211 19.59 -26.52 -21.36
CA LEU A 211 18.61 -26.93 -22.37
C LEU A 211 19.01 -28.23 -23.07
N THR A 212 20.26 -28.34 -23.50
CA THR A 212 20.75 -29.47 -24.29
C THR A 212 20.95 -30.74 -23.48
N THR A 213 21.31 -30.64 -22.20
CA THR A 213 21.59 -31.81 -21.35
C THR A 213 20.41 -32.24 -20.48
N ARG A 214 19.53 -31.32 -20.07
CA ARG A 214 18.46 -31.63 -19.10
C ARG A 214 17.06 -31.52 -19.69
N VAL A 215 16.79 -30.49 -20.50
CA VAL A 215 15.41 -30.22 -20.98
C VAL A 215 15.09 -31.03 -22.23
N ILE A 216 15.92 -30.92 -23.27
CA ILE A 216 15.71 -31.57 -24.57
C ILE A 216 15.63 -33.10 -24.45
N PRO A 217 16.50 -33.79 -23.68
CA PRO A 217 16.41 -35.23 -23.52
C PRO A 217 15.13 -35.70 -22.84
N VAL A 218 14.63 -34.95 -21.85
CA VAL A 218 13.37 -35.25 -21.15
C VAL A 218 12.16 -35.08 -22.08
N ILE A 219 12.15 -34.04 -22.91
CA ILE A 219 11.08 -33.82 -23.88
C ILE A 219 11.11 -34.90 -24.97
N ALA A 220 12.28 -35.22 -25.53
CA ALA A 220 12.44 -36.26 -26.55
C ALA A 220 11.99 -37.64 -26.04
N ALA A 221 12.26 -37.96 -24.77
CA ALA A 221 11.76 -39.18 -24.13
C ALA A 221 10.23 -39.20 -23.98
N SER A 222 9.60 -38.04 -23.80
CA SER A 222 8.13 -37.92 -23.70
C SER A 222 7.40 -37.98 -25.04
N THR A 223 8.07 -37.62 -26.16
CA THR A 223 7.46 -37.54 -27.51
C THR A 223 7.70 -38.78 -28.40
N GLN A 224 8.32 -39.85 -27.88
CA GLN A 224 8.65 -41.09 -28.64
C GLN A 224 9.36 -40.85 -30.00
N SER A 225 10.15 -39.78 -30.10
CA SER A 225 10.98 -39.50 -31.28
C SER A 225 12.36 -40.15 -31.13
N ASN A 226 12.70 -41.13 -31.97
CA ASN A 226 13.92 -41.96 -31.86
C ASN A 226 15.24 -41.25 -32.25
N SER A 227 15.22 -39.96 -32.61
CA SER A 227 16.43 -39.19 -32.89
C SER A 227 16.51 -37.96 -31.99
N LEU A 228 17.45 -37.96 -31.04
CA LEU A 228 17.86 -36.75 -30.33
C LEU A 228 18.60 -35.85 -31.33
N PRO A 229 18.10 -34.65 -31.67
CA PRO A 229 18.88 -33.72 -32.47
C PRO A 229 20.12 -33.31 -31.66
N GLN A 230 21.31 -33.65 -32.15
CA GLN A 230 22.57 -33.16 -31.59
C GLN A 230 22.79 -31.71 -32.05
N TYR A 231 22.63 -30.77 -31.12
CA TYR A 231 22.95 -29.36 -31.38
C TYR A 231 24.43 -29.11 -31.15
N GLN A 232 25.14 -28.65 -32.19
CA GLN A 232 26.51 -28.18 -32.05
C GLN A 232 26.55 -26.88 -31.22
N THR A 233 27.40 -26.85 -30.20
CA THR A 233 27.65 -25.66 -29.38
C THR A 233 28.22 -24.53 -30.24
N PRO A 234 27.70 -23.29 -30.13
CA PRO A 234 28.30 -22.14 -30.82
C PRO A 234 29.77 -21.96 -30.45
N ASN A 235 30.64 -21.67 -31.43
CA ASN A 235 32.09 -21.51 -31.22
C ASN A 235 32.41 -20.46 -30.16
N ALA A 236 31.66 -19.36 -30.11
CA ALA A 236 31.79 -18.30 -29.13
C ALA A 236 31.66 -18.80 -27.68
N LEU A 237 30.78 -19.77 -27.42
CA LEU A 237 30.46 -20.28 -26.07
C LEU A 237 31.23 -21.57 -25.72
N TYR A 238 32.07 -22.07 -26.62
CA TYR A 238 32.71 -23.38 -26.47
C TYR A 238 33.49 -23.53 -25.16
N LEU A 239 34.37 -22.55 -24.84
CA LEU A 239 35.18 -22.57 -23.63
C LEU A 239 34.34 -22.56 -22.35
N HIS A 240 33.30 -21.72 -22.29
CA HIS A 240 32.42 -21.64 -21.12
C HIS A 240 31.64 -22.95 -20.92
N VAL A 241 31.14 -23.57 -21.99
CA VAL A 241 30.42 -24.84 -21.90
C VAL A 241 31.34 -25.99 -21.46
N GLU A 242 32.59 -26.00 -21.91
CA GLU A 242 33.61 -26.96 -21.46
C GLU A 242 33.95 -26.77 -19.98
N ALA A 243 34.11 -25.52 -19.54
CA ALA A 243 34.30 -25.19 -18.13
C ALA A 243 33.13 -25.67 -17.27
N LEU A 244 31.88 -25.44 -17.69
CA LEU A 244 30.68 -25.90 -16.99
C LEU A 244 30.61 -27.43 -16.88
N LYS A 245 30.97 -28.16 -17.93
CA LYS A 245 31.07 -29.64 -17.89
C LYS A 245 32.08 -30.09 -16.84
N SER A 246 33.27 -29.47 -16.84
CA SER A 246 34.31 -29.79 -15.86
C SER A 246 33.92 -29.46 -14.41
N LEU A 247 33.03 -28.48 -14.20
CA LEU A 247 32.50 -28.09 -12.90
C LEU A 247 31.46 -29.08 -12.37
N GLU A 248 30.68 -29.72 -13.25
CA GLU A 248 29.74 -30.77 -12.86
C GLU A 248 30.47 -32.04 -12.43
N ASP A 249 31.63 -32.33 -13.02
CA ASP A 249 32.48 -33.48 -12.68
C ASP A 249 33.28 -33.30 -11.37
N ARG A 250 33.47 -32.06 -10.91
CA ARG A 250 34.22 -31.74 -9.67
C ARG A 250 33.27 -31.48 -8.48
N LYS A 251 33.66 -31.93 -7.28
CA LYS A 251 32.88 -31.71 -6.03
C LYS A 251 32.73 -30.21 -5.70
N LEU A 252 31.60 -29.86 -5.08
CA LEU A 252 31.14 -28.50 -4.69
C LEU A 252 32.24 -27.45 -4.48
N SER A 253 32.13 -26.32 -5.18
CA SER A 253 32.93 -25.10 -4.93
C SER A 253 32.51 -24.41 -3.62
N SER A 254 33.40 -23.59 -3.06
CA SER A 254 33.09 -22.75 -1.87
C SER A 254 31.91 -21.80 -2.15
N ILE A 255 31.14 -21.45 -1.11
CA ILE A 255 30.03 -20.49 -1.19
C ILE A 255 30.50 -19.08 -1.59
N ASP A 256 31.77 -18.75 -1.30
CA ASP A 256 32.39 -17.47 -1.67
C ASP A 256 32.74 -17.37 -3.17
N ASP A 257 32.66 -18.47 -3.91
CA ASP A 257 32.92 -18.54 -5.35
C ASP A 257 31.59 -18.63 -6.12
N TYR A 258 31.38 -17.77 -7.11
CA TYR A 258 30.12 -17.76 -7.86
C TYR A 258 29.92 -19.01 -8.73
N ARG A 259 30.97 -19.83 -8.95
CA ARG A 259 30.81 -21.19 -9.52
C ARG A 259 29.78 -22.02 -8.77
N PHE A 260 29.66 -21.82 -7.45
CA PHE A 260 28.67 -22.54 -6.64
C PHE A 260 27.25 -22.25 -7.11
N TYR A 261 26.90 -20.97 -7.26
CA TYR A 261 25.56 -20.55 -7.69
C TYR A 261 25.31 -20.86 -9.17
N ILE A 262 26.32 -20.74 -10.04
CA ILE A 262 26.21 -21.09 -11.46
C ILE A 262 25.88 -22.58 -11.62
N SER A 263 26.64 -23.46 -10.97
CA SER A 263 26.38 -24.91 -11.00
C SER A 263 25.02 -25.25 -10.41
N TRP A 264 24.64 -24.59 -9.32
CA TRP A 264 23.34 -24.80 -8.70
C TRP A 264 22.18 -24.37 -9.60
N ASN A 265 22.30 -23.26 -10.32
CA ASN A 265 21.28 -22.80 -11.27
C ASN A 265 21.01 -23.82 -12.39
N ILE A 266 22.03 -24.56 -12.84
CA ILE A 266 21.92 -25.62 -13.85
C ILE A 266 21.25 -26.87 -13.26
N VAL A 267 21.65 -27.24 -12.05
CA VAL A 267 21.28 -28.51 -11.42
C VAL A 267 19.98 -28.44 -10.61
N GLY A 268 19.49 -27.25 -10.26
CA GLY A 268 18.41 -27.05 -9.28
C GLY A 268 17.11 -27.84 -9.52
N ASN A 269 16.80 -28.17 -10.78
CA ASN A 269 15.61 -28.97 -11.13
C ASN A 269 15.79 -30.49 -10.90
N ASP A 270 17.02 -30.98 -10.70
CA ASP A 270 17.31 -32.38 -10.40
C ASP A 270 17.33 -32.60 -8.88
N THR A 271 16.30 -33.28 -8.38
CA THR A 271 16.14 -33.58 -6.95
C THR A 271 17.35 -34.26 -6.31
N LYS A 272 18.12 -35.08 -7.05
CA LYS A 272 19.25 -35.83 -6.47
C LYS A 272 20.50 -34.98 -6.33
N LEU A 273 20.82 -34.23 -7.37
CA LEU A 273 22.05 -33.44 -7.46
C LEU A 273 21.94 -32.09 -6.73
N ASN A 274 20.72 -31.61 -6.48
CA ASN A 274 20.46 -30.37 -5.74
C ASN A 274 20.71 -30.50 -4.22
N SER A 275 20.42 -31.66 -3.62
CA SER A 275 20.57 -31.90 -2.16
C SER A 275 21.88 -31.38 -1.54
N PRO A 276 23.08 -31.67 -2.08
CA PRO A 276 24.34 -31.21 -1.48
C PRO A 276 24.52 -29.68 -1.48
N TYR A 277 24.00 -28.97 -2.49
CA TYR A 277 24.03 -27.51 -2.53
C TYR A 277 23.14 -26.92 -1.44
N MET A 278 21.93 -27.46 -1.28
CA MET A 278 21.00 -27.09 -0.21
C MET A 278 21.59 -27.35 1.18
N ASP A 279 22.14 -28.54 1.42
CA ASP A 279 22.74 -28.89 2.70
C ASP A 279 23.91 -27.96 3.07
N THR A 280 24.72 -27.57 2.09
CA THR A 280 25.86 -26.68 2.29
C THR A 280 25.41 -25.26 2.65
N LEU A 281 24.43 -24.71 1.91
CA LEU A 281 23.85 -23.40 2.20
C LEU A 281 23.14 -23.38 3.56
N PHE A 282 22.35 -24.41 3.87
CA PHE A 282 21.66 -24.52 5.15
C PHE A 282 22.65 -24.62 6.32
N LYS A 283 23.74 -25.39 6.19
CA LYS A 283 24.78 -25.46 7.24
C LYS A 283 25.45 -24.11 7.52
N VAL A 284 25.66 -23.28 6.50
CA VAL A 284 26.36 -22.00 6.67
C VAL A 284 25.46 -20.91 7.21
N TYR A 285 24.21 -20.81 6.74
CA TYR A 285 23.33 -19.67 7.05
C TYR A 285 22.09 -20.00 7.89
N ILE A 286 21.78 -21.28 8.14
CA ILE A 286 20.46 -21.67 8.67
C ILE A 286 20.54 -22.64 9.86
N LEU A 287 21.21 -23.79 9.72
CA LEU A 287 21.27 -24.88 10.69
C LEU A 287 22.74 -25.20 11.01
N ASN A 288 23.39 -24.36 11.82
CA ASN A 288 24.70 -24.70 12.39
C ASN A 288 24.58 -24.95 13.90
N THR A 289 24.68 -26.20 14.32
CA THR A 289 24.57 -26.57 15.75
C THR A 289 25.86 -26.35 16.55
N SER A 290 26.97 -25.97 15.90
CA SER A 290 28.30 -25.88 16.53
C SER A 290 28.62 -24.53 17.18
N GLN A 291 27.92 -23.45 16.82
CA GLN A 291 28.11 -22.12 17.39
C GLN A 291 26.93 -21.77 18.30
N SER A 292 27.17 -21.72 19.61
CA SER A 292 26.27 -21.04 20.55
C SER A 292 26.59 -19.56 20.50
N ILE A 293 25.67 -18.73 20.01
CA ILE A 293 25.81 -17.28 20.22
C ILE A 293 25.44 -17.03 21.68
N PRO A 294 26.37 -16.50 22.52
CA PRO A 294 26.01 -16.05 23.85
C PRO A 294 25.17 -14.78 23.67
N ALA A 295 23.86 -14.96 23.55
CA ALA A 295 22.93 -13.87 23.70
C ALA A 295 22.98 -13.46 25.18
N SER A 296 23.82 -12.50 25.51
CA SER A 296 24.02 -12.02 26.88
C SER A 296 22.66 -11.66 27.48
N HIS A 297 22.15 -12.57 28.32
CA HIS A 297 20.89 -12.53 29.06
C HIS A 297 19.59 -12.88 28.30
N MET A 298 19.64 -13.40 27.06
CA MET A 298 18.53 -14.21 26.55
C MET A 298 18.66 -15.60 27.15
N SER A 299 17.57 -16.11 27.69
CA SER A 299 17.50 -17.38 28.38
C SER A 299 17.71 -18.63 27.52
N HIS A 300 17.78 -18.45 26.22
CA HIS A 300 18.04 -19.53 25.29
C HIS A 300 19.29 -19.21 24.48
N ASN A 301 20.21 -20.18 24.42
CA ASN A 301 21.26 -20.19 23.42
C ASN A 301 20.57 -20.27 22.05
N VAL A 302 20.51 -19.16 21.33
CA VAL A 302 20.16 -19.22 19.92
C VAL A 302 21.33 -19.91 19.22
N PHE A 303 21.10 -21.15 18.82
CA PHE A 303 22.10 -21.95 18.10
C PHE A 303 22.01 -21.61 16.62
N GLY A 304 23.16 -21.37 16.01
CA GLY A 304 23.25 -21.12 14.57
C GLY A 304 23.76 -19.75 14.20
N PRO A 305 23.98 -19.54 12.89
CA PRO A 305 24.64 -18.35 12.36
C PRO A 305 23.78 -17.10 12.58
N SER A 306 24.45 -15.98 12.91
CA SER A 306 23.82 -14.66 13.01
C SER A 306 23.64 -13.99 11.65
N GLU A 307 24.46 -14.35 10.67
CA GLU A 307 24.45 -13.76 9.34
C GLU A 307 23.42 -14.44 8.43
N GLY A 308 22.58 -13.64 7.78
CA GLY A 308 21.66 -14.12 6.74
C GLY A 308 22.31 -14.14 5.35
N ILE A 309 21.73 -14.90 4.41
CA ILE A 309 22.21 -15.02 3.04
C ILE A 309 22.31 -13.62 2.40
N PRO A 310 23.48 -13.19 1.90
CA PRO A 310 23.66 -11.89 1.27
C PRO A 310 22.81 -11.73 -0.01
N TYR A 311 22.36 -10.51 -0.31
CA TYR A 311 21.56 -10.26 -1.54
C TYR A 311 22.29 -10.59 -2.82
N ARG A 312 23.58 -10.28 -2.92
CA ARG A 312 24.37 -10.63 -4.11
C ARG A 312 24.35 -12.14 -4.38
N SER A 313 24.32 -12.97 -3.33
CA SER A 313 24.15 -14.41 -3.46
C SER A 313 22.74 -14.78 -3.92
N LEU A 314 21.69 -14.14 -3.39
CA LEU A 314 20.30 -14.38 -3.81
C LEU A 314 20.00 -13.90 -5.24
N ASP A 315 20.59 -12.78 -5.65
CA ASP A 315 20.47 -12.24 -7.00
C ASP A 315 21.24 -13.11 -8.01
N ALA A 316 22.32 -13.79 -7.60
CA ALA A 316 23.02 -14.77 -8.43
C ALA A 316 22.22 -16.06 -8.65
N MET A 317 21.33 -16.42 -7.72
CA MET A 317 20.49 -17.63 -7.82
C MET A 317 19.33 -17.45 -8.81
N SER A 318 18.92 -18.54 -9.45
CA SER A 318 17.74 -18.57 -10.31
C SER A 318 16.45 -18.45 -9.49
N ALA A 319 15.38 -17.94 -10.12
CA ALA A 319 14.05 -17.83 -9.51
C ALA A 319 13.57 -19.17 -8.95
N HIS A 320 13.86 -20.28 -9.63
CA HIS A 320 13.53 -21.63 -9.16
C HIS A 320 14.27 -22.00 -7.88
N VAL A 321 15.60 -21.79 -7.85
CA VAL A 321 16.43 -22.09 -6.67
C VAL A 321 15.94 -21.29 -5.47
N LYS A 322 15.62 -20.00 -5.65
CA LYS A 322 15.03 -19.16 -4.59
C LYS A 322 13.70 -19.73 -4.05
N CYS A 323 12.77 -20.12 -4.94
CA CYS A 323 11.53 -20.78 -4.54
C CYS A 323 11.76 -22.08 -3.78
N LEU A 324 12.77 -22.86 -4.18
CA LEU A 324 13.13 -24.14 -3.56
C LEU A 324 13.74 -23.95 -2.17
N ILE A 325 14.63 -22.97 -1.98
CA ILE A 325 15.16 -22.55 -0.66
C ILE A 325 14.02 -22.14 0.25
N ALA A 326 13.13 -21.25 -0.21
CA ALA A 326 12.01 -20.79 0.58
C ALA A 326 11.04 -21.93 0.97
N ARG A 327 10.78 -22.87 0.03
CA ARG A 327 9.94 -24.04 0.29
C ARG A 327 10.58 -25.00 1.29
N GLN A 328 11.88 -25.30 1.17
CA GLN A 328 12.55 -26.18 2.10
C GLN A 328 12.68 -25.54 3.49
N TYR A 329 12.97 -24.24 3.57
CA TYR A 329 12.94 -23.50 4.83
C TYR A 329 11.55 -23.60 5.50
N TYR A 330 10.48 -23.33 4.75
CA TYR A 330 9.11 -23.48 5.26
C TYR A 330 8.83 -24.92 5.70
N SER A 331 9.19 -25.93 4.90
CA SER A 331 9.00 -27.34 5.23
C SER A 331 9.76 -27.72 6.50
N ASP A 332 11.07 -27.51 6.53
CA ASP A 332 11.95 -28.11 7.52
C ASP A 332 12.01 -27.32 8.83
N ILE A 333 11.87 -26.00 8.76
CA ILE A 333 12.06 -25.12 9.92
C ILE A 333 10.73 -24.64 10.48
N ILE A 334 9.78 -24.31 9.61
CA ILE A 334 8.47 -23.82 10.03
C ILE A 334 7.49 -24.99 10.22
N SER A 335 7.46 -25.96 9.29
CA SER A 335 6.43 -27.01 9.28
C SER A 335 6.81 -28.32 10.00
N LYS A 336 8.08 -28.75 9.98
CA LYS A 336 8.53 -29.98 10.67
C LYS A 336 8.88 -29.75 12.15
N ASN A 337 9.38 -28.58 12.51
CA ASN A 337 9.58 -28.20 13.92
C ASN A 337 8.27 -27.92 14.68
N LEU A 338 7.10 -27.97 14.01
CA LEU A 338 5.77 -27.98 14.62
C LEU A 338 5.49 -29.22 15.49
N PHE A 339 6.38 -30.23 15.51
CA PHE A 339 6.06 -31.57 16.02
C PHE A 339 6.87 -32.06 17.22
N ASN A 340 7.97 -31.41 17.64
CA ASN A 340 8.74 -31.84 18.81
C ASN A 340 8.95 -30.71 19.85
N PRO A 341 8.19 -30.70 20.96
CA PRO A 341 8.33 -29.69 22.03
C PRO A 341 9.65 -29.80 22.81
N THR A 342 10.41 -30.89 22.64
CA THR A 342 11.65 -31.20 23.37
C THR A 342 12.92 -30.69 22.69
N GLN A 343 12.85 -30.22 21.44
CA GLN A 343 13.98 -29.62 20.73
C GLN A 343 13.81 -28.11 20.69
N TRP A 344 14.13 -27.44 21.79
CA TRP A 344 14.29 -25.99 21.84
C TRP A 344 15.54 -25.49 21.06
N SER A 345 16.01 -26.24 20.05
CA SER A 345 17.10 -25.83 19.16
C SER A 345 16.56 -24.81 18.15
N MET A 346 16.63 -23.56 18.59
CA MET A 346 15.96 -22.39 18.04
C MET A 346 16.29 -22.10 16.57
N VAL A 347 15.35 -21.47 15.88
CA VAL A 347 15.58 -20.92 14.54
C VAL A 347 16.70 -19.89 14.62
N SER A 348 17.75 -20.04 13.80
CA SER A 348 18.88 -19.11 13.79
C SER A 348 18.47 -17.72 13.30
N PRO A 349 19.08 -16.63 13.81
CA PRO A 349 18.78 -15.27 13.35
C PRO A 349 19.09 -15.11 11.86
N GLY A 350 20.19 -15.72 11.40
CA GLY A 350 20.57 -15.78 10.00
C GLY A 350 19.51 -16.49 9.15
N GLY A 351 18.90 -17.56 9.66
CA GLY A 351 17.80 -18.25 9.00
C GLY A 351 16.55 -17.37 8.85
N VAL A 352 16.11 -16.72 9.93
CA VAL A 352 14.93 -15.82 9.90
C VAL A 352 15.16 -14.67 8.93
N GLU A 353 16.34 -14.05 9.00
CA GLU A 353 16.73 -12.96 8.11
C GLU A 353 16.79 -13.43 6.65
N SER A 354 17.36 -14.60 6.37
CA SER A 354 17.41 -15.19 5.02
C SER A 354 16.02 -15.42 4.43
N PHE A 355 15.09 -15.92 5.25
CA PHE A 355 13.70 -16.12 4.82
C PHE A 355 13.00 -14.78 4.57
N ALA A 356 13.22 -13.78 5.41
CA ALA A 356 12.70 -12.43 5.20
C ALA A 356 13.19 -11.81 3.88
N ARG A 357 14.47 -12.00 3.55
CA ARG A 357 15.06 -11.55 2.28
C ARG A 357 14.43 -12.21 1.06
N LEU A 358 14.18 -13.53 1.14
CA LEU A 358 13.53 -14.29 0.06
C LEU A 358 12.10 -13.83 -0.20
N LEU A 359 11.36 -13.44 0.84
CA LEU A 359 9.97 -12.96 0.69
C LEU A 359 9.86 -11.61 -0.04
N ALA A 360 10.95 -10.86 -0.21
CA ALA A 360 10.96 -9.63 -1.00
C ALA A 360 10.99 -9.86 -2.52
N TYR A 361 11.28 -11.08 -2.95
CA TYR A 361 11.28 -11.45 -4.37
C TYR A 361 9.85 -11.82 -4.79
N PRO A 362 9.30 -11.18 -5.85
CA PRO A 362 7.91 -11.39 -6.26
C PRO A 362 7.66 -12.86 -6.62
N GLU A 363 8.69 -13.54 -7.12
CA GLU A 363 8.58 -14.94 -7.51
C GLU A 363 8.33 -15.90 -6.35
N VAL A 364 8.75 -15.50 -5.12
CA VAL A 364 8.55 -16.26 -3.87
C VAL A 364 7.35 -15.73 -3.10
N GLU A 365 7.16 -14.41 -3.10
CA GLU A 365 6.16 -13.69 -2.29
C GLU A 365 4.75 -14.27 -2.41
N GLN A 366 4.24 -14.43 -3.63
CA GLN A 366 2.82 -14.79 -3.86
C GLN A 366 2.44 -16.14 -3.26
N ASP A 367 3.28 -17.16 -3.46
CA ASP A 367 3.01 -18.50 -2.97
C ASP A 367 3.28 -18.59 -1.46
N ARG A 368 4.24 -17.81 -0.93
CA ARG A 368 4.71 -17.99 0.47
C ARG A 368 4.03 -17.14 1.49
N LEU A 369 3.58 -15.95 1.14
CA LEU A 369 2.66 -15.23 1.99
C LEU A 369 1.34 -16.00 2.17
N LYS A 370 0.85 -16.69 1.13
CA LYS A 370 -0.38 -17.49 1.22
C LYS A 370 -0.23 -18.73 2.12
N GLU A 371 0.91 -19.41 2.08
CA GLU A 371 1.19 -20.52 3.01
C GLU A 371 1.37 -20.05 4.45
N LEU A 372 2.07 -18.93 4.67
CA LEU A 372 2.21 -18.33 6.01
C LEU A 372 0.86 -17.90 6.59
N LEU A 373 -0.05 -17.38 5.76
CA LEU A 373 -1.44 -17.08 6.17
C LEU A 373 -2.18 -18.33 6.62
N ASN A 374 -2.08 -19.45 5.89
CA ASN A 374 -2.74 -20.71 6.25
C ASN A 374 -2.18 -21.33 7.54
N LEU A 375 -0.96 -20.96 7.92
CA LEU A 375 -0.31 -21.47 9.13
C LEU A 375 -0.91 -20.88 10.42
N THR A 376 -1.56 -19.72 10.36
CA THR A 376 -2.19 -19.08 11.53
C THR A 376 -3.26 -19.97 12.20
N ASP A 377 -4.08 -20.66 11.41
CA ASP A 377 -5.08 -21.60 11.94
C ASP A 377 -4.41 -22.78 12.68
N THR A 378 -3.29 -23.26 12.16
CA THR A 378 -2.52 -24.33 12.83
C THR A 378 -1.84 -23.87 14.10
N ILE A 379 -1.39 -22.60 14.17
CA ILE A 379 -0.83 -21.98 15.37
C ILE A 379 -1.87 -21.95 16.49
N ILE A 380 -3.09 -21.53 16.18
CA ILE A 380 -4.18 -21.46 17.15
C ILE A 380 -4.53 -22.86 17.66
N ASN A 381 -4.73 -23.82 16.75
CA ASN A 381 -5.13 -25.18 17.12
C ASN A 381 -4.08 -25.92 17.96
N LYS A 382 -2.79 -25.65 17.73
CA LYS A 382 -1.67 -26.31 18.43
C LYS A 382 -1.07 -25.51 19.58
N ASN A 383 -1.63 -24.33 19.89
CA ASN A 383 -1.09 -23.38 20.86
C ASN A 383 0.40 -23.04 20.70
N TRP A 384 0.84 -22.73 19.47
CA TRP A 384 2.26 -22.48 19.18
C TRP A 384 2.69 -21.02 19.44
N TYR A 385 3.11 -20.69 20.67
CA TYR A 385 3.53 -19.33 21.07
C TYR A 385 4.70 -18.77 20.25
N LEU A 386 5.72 -19.59 20.02
CA LEU A 386 6.92 -19.18 19.28
C LEU A 386 6.61 -18.83 17.83
N GLY A 387 5.77 -19.64 17.16
CA GLY A 387 5.37 -19.36 15.78
C GLY A 387 4.57 -18.08 15.65
N ALA A 388 3.62 -17.85 16.57
CA ALA A 388 2.86 -16.60 16.62
C ALA A 388 3.79 -15.38 16.80
N HIS A 389 4.79 -15.49 17.69
CA HIS A 389 5.76 -14.42 17.94
C HIS A 389 6.67 -14.16 16.74
N LEU A 390 7.23 -15.21 16.14
CA LEU A 390 8.09 -15.12 14.96
C LEU A 390 7.38 -14.48 13.77
N LEU A 391 6.14 -14.90 13.48
CA LEU A 391 5.33 -14.28 12.43
C LEU A 391 5.05 -12.80 12.74
N ALA A 392 4.70 -12.48 14.00
CA ALA A 392 4.46 -11.10 14.39
C ALA A 392 5.71 -10.22 14.22
N GLU A 393 6.90 -10.71 14.58
CA GLU A 393 8.15 -9.98 14.34
C GLU A 393 8.45 -9.80 12.85
N LEU A 394 8.32 -10.86 12.05
CA LEU A 394 8.61 -10.85 10.62
C LEU A 394 7.71 -9.85 9.86
N PHE A 395 6.39 -9.92 10.09
CA PHE A 395 5.43 -9.01 9.46
C PHE A 395 5.57 -7.57 9.94
N THR A 396 6.04 -7.34 11.17
CA THR A 396 6.19 -5.98 11.70
C THR A 396 7.46 -5.29 11.22
N PHE A 397 8.61 -5.97 11.24
CA PHE A 397 9.92 -5.30 11.12
C PHE A 397 10.71 -5.64 9.85
N ARG A 398 10.24 -6.56 9.01
CA ARG A 398 10.99 -7.00 7.81
C ARG A 398 10.18 -7.01 6.53
N LEU A 399 8.88 -7.28 6.59
CA LEU A 399 8.03 -7.26 5.41
C LEU A 399 7.56 -5.83 5.12
N HIS A 400 8.33 -5.10 4.31
CA HIS A 400 8.04 -3.73 3.93
C HIS A 400 6.78 -3.59 3.06
N ARG A 401 6.48 -4.60 2.24
CA ARG A 401 5.34 -4.58 1.32
C ARG A 401 4.51 -5.83 1.48
N ILE A 402 3.33 -5.63 2.05
CA ILE A 402 2.30 -6.66 2.16
C ILE A 402 1.16 -6.26 1.21
N PRO A 403 0.77 -7.12 0.25
CA PRO A 403 -0.38 -6.87 -0.59
C PRO A 403 -1.62 -6.58 0.25
N THR A 404 -2.43 -5.60 -0.16
CA THR A 404 -3.53 -5.08 0.66
C THR A 404 -4.57 -6.14 1.04
N SER A 405 -4.82 -7.12 0.16
CA SER A 405 -5.70 -8.26 0.47
C SER A 405 -5.13 -9.17 1.56
N ILE A 406 -3.82 -9.41 1.53
CA ILE A 406 -3.11 -10.23 2.53
C ILE A 406 -3.08 -9.48 3.87
N ARG A 407 -2.84 -8.17 3.84
CA ARG A 407 -2.88 -7.31 5.03
C ARG A 407 -4.23 -7.37 5.74
N ALA A 408 -5.33 -7.32 4.99
CA ALA A 408 -6.68 -7.45 5.54
C ALA A 408 -6.93 -8.84 6.17
N GLN A 409 -6.42 -9.91 5.55
CA GLN A 409 -6.49 -11.27 6.09
C GLN A 409 -5.64 -11.44 7.36
N LEU A 410 -4.43 -10.87 7.40
CA LEU A 410 -3.59 -10.87 8.60
C LEU A 410 -4.27 -10.16 9.76
N LEU A 411 -4.89 -8.99 9.50
CA LEU A 411 -5.67 -8.29 10.52
C LEU A 411 -6.75 -9.20 11.11
N GLN A 412 -7.54 -9.85 10.26
CA GLN A 412 -8.60 -10.78 10.66
C GLN A 412 -8.08 -11.98 11.47
N GLN A 413 -6.98 -12.59 11.05
CA GLN A 413 -6.44 -13.78 11.71
C GLN A 413 -5.83 -13.43 13.08
N PHE A 414 -5.06 -12.35 13.17
CA PHE A 414 -4.40 -11.96 14.42
C PHE A 414 -5.34 -11.29 15.43
N SER A 415 -6.40 -10.60 15.00
CA SER A 415 -7.49 -10.21 15.89
C SER A 415 -8.23 -11.44 16.45
N GLY A 416 -8.40 -12.50 15.65
CA GLY A 416 -8.88 -13.81 16.10
C GLY A 416 -7.95 -14.46 17.14
N ILE A 417 -6.63 -14.41 16.93
CA ILE A 417 -5.63 -14.90 17.91
C ILE A 417 -5.74 -14.13 19.22
N LEU A 418 -5.93 -12.81 19.19
CA LEU A 418 -6.18 -12.00 20.40
C LEU A 418 -7.53 -12.32 21.08
N ALA A 419 -8.49 -12.90 20.38
CA ALA A 419 -9.73 -13.37 21.02
C ALA A 419 -9.56 -14.77 21.66
N SER A 420 -8.51 -15.50 21.30
CA SER A 420 -8.23 -16.85 21.81
C SER A 420 -7.49 -16.81 23.17
N PRO A 421 -7.60 -17.85 24.02
CA PRO A 421 -6.92 -17.89 25.32
C PRO A 421 -5.39 -18.02 25.22
N LEU A 422 -4.87 -18.28 24.01
CA LEU A 422 -3.44 -18.52 23.73
C LEU A 422 -2.55 -17.45 24.38
N HIS A 423 -2.79 -16.19 24.08
CA HIS A 423 -1.91 -15.10 24.52
C HIS A 423 -2.12 -14.68 26.00
N ALA A 424 -3.15 -15.18 26.68
CA ALA A 424 -3.65 -14.61 27.94
C ALA A 424 -2.63 -14.68 29.10
N GLY A 425 -1.67 -15.62 29.03
CA GLY A 425 -0.61 -15.81 30.02
C GLY A 425 0.78 -15.31 29.61
N HIS A 426 0.95 -14.70 28.43
CA HIS A 426 2.28 -14.35 27.91
C HIS A 426 2.37 -12.86 27.50
N PRO A 427 2.85 -11.96 28.38
CA PRO A 427 2.90 -10.51 28.14
C PRO A 427 3.68 -10.09 26.88
N GLN A 428 4.81 -10.75 26.60
CA GLN A 428 5.64 -10.48 25.41
C GLN A 428 4.89 -10.79 24.10
N LEU A 429 4.19 -11.94 24.02
CA LEU A 429 3.41 -12.32 22.84
C LEU A 429 2.23 -11.39 22.63
N HIS A 430 1.50 -11.05 23.69
CA HIS A 430 0.39 -10.10 23.62
C HIS A 430 0.85 -8.73 23.10
N CYS A 431 1.98 -8.24 23.60
CA CYS A 431 2.57 -6.98 23.13
C CYS A 431 2.99 -7.05 21.66
N ALA A 432 3.62 -8.15 21.24
CA ALA A 432 4.02 -8.36 19.85
C ALA A 432 2.81 -8.37 18.89
N ILE A 433 1.73 -9.08 19.22
CA ILE A 433 0.52 -9.15 18.38
C ILE A 433 -0.18 -7.79 18.31
N GLN A 434 -0.34 -7.08 19.43
CA GLN A 434 -0.93 -5.75 19.40
C GLN A 434 -0.08 -4.74 18.60
N ASN A 435 1.25 -4.85 18.67
CA ASN A 435 2.15 -4.01 17.88
C ASN A 435 2.04 -4.33 16.38
N LEU A 436 1.92 -5.62 16.02
CA LEU A 436 1.64 -6.04 14.64
C LEU A 436 0.34 -5.40 14.14
N LEU A 437 -0.77 -5.56 14.87
CA LEU A 437 -2.06 -5.01 14.46
C LEU A 437 -2.02 -3.49 14.29
N LEU A 438 -1.37 -2.78 15.20
CA LEU A 438 -1.16 -1.34 15.11
C LEU A 438 -0.41 -0.96 13.82
N ASN A 439 0.70 -1.62 13.53
CA ASN A 439 1.50 -1.36 12.32
C ASN A 439 0.72 -1.72 11.04
N LEU A 440 0.01 -2.85 11.01
CA LEU A 440 -0.81 -3.24 9.86
C LEU A 440 -1.87 -2.16 9.57
N ILE A 441 -2.53 -1.60 10.58
CA ILE A 441 -3.53 -0.53 10.40
C ILE A 441 -2.89 0.76 9.88
N LEU A 442 -1.79 1.21 10.48
CA LEU A 442 -1.12 2.47 10.11
C LEU A 442 -0.54 2.44 8.69
N GLN A 443 -0.04 1.27 8.26
CA GLN A 443 0.58 1.06 6.94
C GLN A 443 -0.42 0.90 5.78
N PHE A 444 -1.73 0.94 6.00
CA PHE A 444 -2.68 0.99 4.88
C PHE A 444 -2.53 2.30 4.11
N ASN A 445 -2.36 2.17 2.79
CA ASN A 445 -2.55 3.30 1.89
C ASN A 445 -4.02 3.77 1.96
N CYS A 446 -4.25 5.08 1.91
CA CYS A 446 -5.57 5.68 2.07
C CYS A 446 -6.57 5.18 1.01
N THR A 447 -6.15 5.13 -0.26
CA THR A 447 -6.98 4.63 -1.38
C THR A 447 -7.34 3.16 -1.23
N ASP A 448 -6.37 2.36 -0.81
CA ASP A 448 -6.54 0.93 -0.58
C ASP A 448 -7.53 0.66 0.56
N LEU A 449 -7.40 1.39 1.66
CA LEU A 449 -8.30 1.28 2.80
C LEU A 449 -9.75 1.56 2.41
N TYR A 450 -9.98 2.66 1.69
CA TYR A 450 -11.30 3.07 1.21
C TYR A 450 -11.96 1.97 0.35
N ASN A 451 -11.19 1.23 -0.44
CA ASN A 451 -11.69 0.19 -1.34
C ASN A 451 -11.83 -1.20 -0.69
N GLN A 452 -11.10 -1.49 0.39
CA GLN A 452 -11.11 -2.82 1.02
C GLN A 452 -12.15 -2.97 2.13
N VAL A 453 -12.39 -1.92 2.93
CA VAL A 453 -13.35 -1.99 4.04
C VAL A 453 -14.77 -2.39 3.57
N PRO A 454 -15.32 -1.85 2.46
CA PRO A 454 -16.62 -2.29 1.95
C PRO A 454 -16.67 -3.79 1.65
N LYS A 455 -15.60 -4.36 1.10
CA LYS A 455 -15.51 -5.80 0.80
C LYS A 455 -15.51 -6.66 2.06
N LEU A 456 -14.93 -6.16 3.16
CA LEU A 456 -14.97 -6.83 4.46
C LEU A 456 -16.36 -6.80 5.08
N ILE A 457 -17.12 -5.75 4.84
CA ILE A 457 -18.53 -5.61 5.26
C ILE A 457 -19.41 -6.56 4.46
N ASP A 458 -19.31 -6.53 3.12
CA ASP A 458 -20.08 -7.39 2.22
C ASP A 458 -19.86 -8.89 2.51
N SER A 459 -18.63 -9.26 2.89
CA SER A 459 -18.28 -10.64 3.26
C SER A 459 -18.67 -11.03 4.69
N LYS A 460 -19.30 -10.13 5.47
CA LYS A 460 -19.65 -10.30 6.90
C LYS A 460 -18.45 -10.63 7.80
N MET A 461 -17.23 -10.40 7.33
CA MET A 461 -15.99 -10.68 8.07
C MET A 461 -15.59 -9.54 9.02
N LEU A 462 -16.25 -8.39 8.94
CA LEU A 462 -15.86 -7.19 9.69
C LEU A 462 -15.75 -7.39 11.21
N GLN A 463 -16.71 -8.10 11.82
CA GLN A 463 -16.67 -8.40 13.26
C GLN A 463 -15.42 -9.18 13.69
N SER A 464 -14.87 -9.99 12.78
CA SER A 464 -13.64 -10.74 13.06
C SER A 464 -12.39 -9.88 12.99
N VAL A 465 -12.41 -8.74 12.28
CA VAL A 465 -11.29 -7.78 12.20
C VAL A 465 -11.17 -6.93 13.45
N PHE A 466 -12.29 -6.64 14.12
CA PHE A 466 -12.30 -5.81 15.33
C PHE A 466 -11.72 -6.53 16.53
N THR A 467 -10.90 -5.81 17.30
CA THR A 467 -10.36 -6.34 18.55
C THR A 467 -11.38 -6.11 19.67
N LYS A 468 -11.98 -7.18 20.19
CA LYS A 468 -12.97 -7.11 21.27
C LYS A 468 -12.43 -6.49 22.56
N GLU A 469 -11.14 -6.64 22.83
CA GLU A 469 -10.52 -6.26 24.11
C GLU A 469 -9.77 -4.91 24.05
N SER A 470 -9.37 -4.44 22.86
CA SER A 470 -8.62 -3.19 22.67
C SER A 470 -9.46 -2.12 21.99
N GLU A 471 -9.89 -1.14 22.79
CA GLU A 471 -10.47 0.12 22.33
C GLU A 471 -9.48 0.91 21.46
N GLU A 472 -8.19 0.87 21.82
CA GLU A 472 -7.12 1.68 21.24
C GLU A 472 -6.88 1.33 19.78
N ILE A 473 -6.78 0.04 19.46
CA ILE A 473 -6.56 -0.45 18.08
C ILE A 473 -7.76 -0.08 17.21
N ASN A 474 -8.98 -0.28 17.71
CA ASN A 474 -10.21 0.09 16.98
C ASN A 474 -10.30 1.61 16.75
N LYS A 475 -9.89 2.43 17.73
CA LYS A 475 -9.78 3.89 17.59
C LYS A 475 -8.79 4.31 16.52
N VAL A 476 -7.60 3.71 16.50
CA VAL A 476 -6.61 3.99 15.46
C VAL A 476 -7.15 3.60 14.08
N PHE A 477 -7.90 2.49 13.99
CA PHE A 477 -8.54 2.10 12.74
C PHE A 477 -9.55 3.13 12.23
N ILE A 478 -10.35 3.70 13.13
CA ILE A 478 -11.27 4.81 12.81
C ILE A 478 -10.50 6.05 12.33
N LEU A 479 -9.38 6.41 12.97
CA LEU A 479 -8.55 7.54 12.55
C LEU A 479 -7.95 7.32 11.15
N CYS A 480 -7.51 6.10 10.85
CA CYS A 480 -7.00 5.76 9.51
C CYS A 480 -8.10 5.84 8.44
N ILE A 481 -9.34 5.48 8.77
CA ILE A 481 -10.50 5.64 7.88
C ILE A 481 -10.85 7.12 7.72
N ALA A 482 -10.90 7.90 8.80
CA ALA A 482 -11.11 9.34 8.70
C ALA A 482 -10.07 10.01 7.78
N ARG A 483 -8.79 9.63 7.94
CA ARG A 483 -7.69 10.04 7.06
C ARG A 483 -7.93 9.64 5.61
N SER A 484 -8.40 8.41 5.35
CA SER A 484 -8.64 7.97 3.98
C SER A 484 -9.76 8.74 3.29
N PHE A 485 -10.83 9.08 4.01
CA PHE A 485 -11.89 9.96 3.50
C PHE A 485 -11.34 11.33 3.11
N ILE A 486 -10.51 11.94 3.96
CA ILE A 486 -9.90 13.26 3.71
C ILE A 486 -8.97 13.24 2.49
N VAL A 487 -8.01 12.31 2.46
CA VAL A 487 -7.01 12.22 1.37
C VAL A 487 -7.65 11.84 0.03
N THR A 488 -8.71 11.02 0.04
CA THR A 488 -9.48 10.72 -1.19
C THR A 488 -10.51 11.79 -1.55
N GLY A 489 -10.77 12.73 -0.63
CA GLY A 489 -11.70 13.86 -0.76
C GLY A 489 -13.19 13.50 -0.58
N SER A 490 -13.52 12.34 -0.04
CA SER A 490 -14.90 11.89 0.17
C SER A 490 -15.56 12.43 1.47
N GLU A 491 -15.19 13.64 1.90
CA GLU A 491 -15.53 14.19 3.24
C GLU A 491 -16.99 14.60 3.45
N SER A 492 -17.72 14.87 2.37
CA SER A 492 -18.98 15.62 2.35
C SER A 492 -20.23 14.75 2.28
N MET A 493 -20.11 13.50 1.82
CA MET A 493 -21.25 12.62 1.58
C MET A 493 -21.26 11.46 2.58
N PRO A 494 -22.37 11.22 3.29
CA PRO A 494 -22.48 10.09 4.19
C PRO A 494 -22.43 8.80 3.37
N VAL A 495 -21.47 7.94 3.70
CA VAL A 495 -21.30 6.67 3.01
C VAL A 495 -21.95 5.54 3.83
N PRO A 496 -22.94 4.81 3.28
CA PRO A 496 -23.72 3.84 4.04
C PRO A 496 -22.88 2.79 4.76
N TRP A 497 -21.87 2.22 4.08
CA TRP A 497 -20.98 1.22 4.69
C TRP A 497 -20.20 1.78 5.89
N CYS A 498 -19.89 3.08 5.89
CA CYS A 498 -19.18 3.70 7.01
C CYS A 498 -20.07 3.84 8.24
N THR A 499 -21.37 4.18 8.04
CA THR A 499 -22.33 4.22 9.16
C THR A 499 -22.54 2.84 9.78
N GLU A 500 -22.60 1.79 8.96
CA GLU A 500 -22.67 0.40 9.44
C GLU A 500 -21.39 0.01 10.20
N PHE A 501 -20.22 0.36 9.66
CA PHE A 501 -18.93 0.14 10.29
C PHE A 501 -18.85 0.79 11.68
N LEU A 502 -19.18 2.08 11.78
CA LEU A 502 -19.15 2.83 13.05
C LEU A 502 -20.11 2.23 14.08
N THR A 503 -21.31 1.84 13.66
CA THR A 503 -22.31 1.21 14.53
C THR A 503 -21.80 -0.13 15.08
N GLN A 504 -21.21 -0.97 14.23
CA GLN A 504 -20.67 -2.27 14.65
C GLN A 504 -19.47 -2.13 15.61
N ILE A 505 -18.55 -1.18 15.37
CA ILE A 505 -17.44 -0.94 16.31
C ILE A 505 -17.97 -0.46 17.65
N LEU A 506 -18.92 0.48 17.67
CA LEU A 506 -19.44 1.05 18.91
C LEU A 506 -20.10 -0.01 19.80
N GLN A 507 -20.74 -1.02 19.19
CA GLN A 507 -21.30 -2.17 19.88
C GLN A 507 -20.24 -3.08 20.51
N ILE A 508 -19.06 -3.20 19.91
CA ILE A 508 -17.98 -4.06 20.39
C ILE A 508 -17.12 -3.35 21.45
N THR A 509 -16.68 -2.13 21.14
CA THR A 509 -15.90 -1.27 22.05
C THR A 509 -16.56 0.11 22.12
N PRO A 510 -17.39 0.40 23.15
CA PRO A 510 -17.99 1.71 23.32
C PRO A 510 -16.91 2.76 23.60
N HIS A 511 -16.82 3.78 22.75
CA HIS A 511 -15.84 4.86 22.89
C HIS A 511 -16.33 6.23 22.34
N GLY A 512 -15.70 7.31 22.80
CA GLY A 512 -15.93 8.67 22.31
C GLY A 512 -14.65 9.39 21.89
N TRP A 513 -14.81 10.61 21.37
CA TRP A 513 -13.76 11.50 20.86
C TRP A 513 -13.85 12.91 21.46
N SER A 514 -12.74 13.64 21.53
CA SER A 514 -12.72 15.06 21.92
C SER A 514 -13.32 15.95 20.83
N ALA A 515 -13.81 17.14 21.21
CA ALA A 515 -14.36 18.12 20.26
C ALA A 515 -13.35 18.49 19.16
N SER A 516 -12.11 18.80 19.54
CA SER A 516 -11.01 19.11 18.62
C SER A 516 -10.64 17.99 17.65
N THR A 517 -10.83 16.72 18.04
CA THR A 517 -10.65 15.55 17.16
C THR A 517 -11.83 15.44 16.18
N LEU A 518 -13.05 15.67 16.66
CA LEU A 518 -14.24 15.63 15.81
C LEU A 518 -14.22 16.74 14.75
N GLU A 519 -13.59 17.88 15.02
CA GLU A 519 -13.37 18.95 14.04
C GLU A 519 -12.43 18.55 12.90
N THR A 520 -11.49 17.64 13.14
CA THR A 520 -10.52 17.19 12.13
C THR A 520 -10.98 15.92 11.40
N MET A 521 -12.07 15.29 11.84
CA MET A 521 -12.70 14.17 11.15
C MET A 521 -13.60 14.64 9.98
N PRO A 522 -13.89 13.76 9.00
CA PRO A 522 -14.92 14.01 8.00
C PRO A 522 -16.24 14.45 8.64
N THR A 523 -16.89 15.45 8.03
CA THR A 523 -18.09 16.11 8.59
C THR A 523 -19.19 15.13 8.99
N PHE A 524 -19.51 14.17 8.12
CA PHE A 524 -20.54 13.16 8.38
C PHE A 524 -20.18 12.21 9.54
N MET A 525 -18.90 11.87 9.74
CA MET A 525 -18.46 11.06 10.87
C MET A 525 -18.59 11.84 12.17
N ALA A 526 -18.19 13.11 12.14
CA ALA A 526 -18.27 14.00 13.30
C ALA A 526 -19.73 14.19 13.76
N GLU A 527 -20.65 14.41 12.82
CA GLU A 527 -22.09 14.48 13.10
C GLU A 527 -22.65 13.17 13.67
N TRP A 528 -22.23 12.02 13.13
CA TRP A 528 -22.67 10.72 13.63
C TRP A 528 -22.26 10.48 15.09
N TYR A 529 -21.02 10.82 15.48
CA TYR A 529 -20.58 10.72 16.87
C TYR A 529 -21.27 11.71 17.80
N ARG A 530 -21.59 12.93 17.32
CA ARG A 530 -22.38 13.89 18.10
C ARG A 530 -23.80 13.38 18.36
N ALA A 531 -24.38 12.61 17.44
CA ALA A 531 -25.69 11.99 17.62
C ALA A 531 -25.69 10.78 18.58
N HIS A 532 -24.53 10.15 18.80
CA HIS A 532 -24.38 8.97 19.65
C HIS A 532 -23.35 9.19 20.78
N PRO A 533 -23.61 10.10 21.74
CA PRO A 533 -22.68 10.36 22.84
C PRO A 533 -22.62 9.17 23.80
N ILE A 534 -21.43 8.94 24.37
CA ILE A 534 -21.21 7.90 25.38
C ILE A 534 -21.04 8.54 26.76
N ASN A 535 -21.69 7.96 27.77
CA ASN A 535 -21.59 8.38 29.15
C ASN A 535 -20.18 8.15 29.73
N ASP A 536 -19.70 9.10 30.53
CA ASP A 536 -18.43 8.96 31.24
C ASP A 536 -18.50 7.86 32.33
N ILE A 537 -17.99 6.67 32.01
CA ILE A 537 -17.93 5.49 32.88
C ILE A 537 -17.05 5.74 34.12
N TYR A 538 -16.20 6.77 34.08
CA TYR A 538 -15.13 6.96 35.04
C TYR A 538 -15.43 7.99 36.12
N ARG A 539 -16.61 8.62 36.11
CA ARG A 539 -17.01 9.72 37.02
C ARG A 539 -16.59 9.53 38.49
N ASP A 540 -16.69 8.32 39.04
CA ASP A 540 -16.36 8.01 40.44
C ASP A 540 -15.02 7.26 40.65
N ILE A 541 -14.05 7.32 39.72
CA ILE A 541 -12.75 6.61 39.89
C ILE A 541 -12.05 6.99 41.18
N ARG A 542 -11.96 8.30 41.50
CA ARG A 542 -11.15 8.77 42.64
C ARG A 542 -11.61 8.16 43.96
N ALA A 543 -12.91 8.23 44.23
CA ALA A 543 -13.53 7.63 45.41
C ALA A 543 -13.25 6.12 45.48
N ARG A 544 -13.37 5.40 44.36
CA ARG A 544 -13.06 3.96 44.29
C ARG A 544 -11.59 3.66 44.61
N VAL A 545 -10.65 4.43 44.06
CA VAL A 545 -9.21 4.27 44.32
C VAL A 545 -8.88 4.59 45.78
N ASP A 546 -9.49 5.64 46.35
CA ASP A 546 -9.30 6.00 47.75
C ASP A 546 -9.84 4.94 48.71
N ASP A 547 -11.00 4.34 48.39
CA ASP A 547 -11.59 3.26 49.18
C ASP A 547 -10.75 1.97 49.11
N ASP A 548 -10.29 1.60 47.91
CA ASP A 548 -9.40 0.43 47.74
C ASP A 548 -8.03 0.66 48.38
N TYR A 549 -7.50 1.89 48.34
CA TYR A 549 -6.28 2.28 49.05
C TYR A 549 -6.43 2.18 50.58
N LYS A 550 -7.56 2.67 51.12
CA LYS A 550 -7.88 2.55 52.55
C LYS A 550 -8.05 1.08 52.97
N LYS A 551 -8.69 0.26 52.13
CA LYS A 551 -8.82 -1.19 52.40
C LYS A 551 -7.47 -1.87 52.50
N LEU A 552 -6.53 -1.56 51.61
CA LEU A 552 -5.17 -2.11 51.62
C LEU A 552 -4.34 -1.63 52.83
N THR A 553 -4.49 -0.37 53.23
CA THR A 553 -3.67 0.25 54.29
C THR A 553 -4.22 0.01 55.70
N ASN A 554 -5.53 -0.11 55.87
CA ASN A 554 -6.16 -0.37 57.17
C ASN A 554 -6.18 -1.86 57.55
N SER A 555 -5.97 -2.78 56.60
CA SER A 555 -5.96 -4.23 56.82
C SER A 555 -4.64 -4.75 57.41
N ALA A 556 -4.06 -4.04 58.38
CA ALA A 556 -2.75 -4.32 58.98
C ALA A 556 -2.64 -5.61 59.82
N SER A 557 -3.58 -6.55 59.71
CA SER A 557 -3.45 -7.90 60.27
C SER A 557 -3.22 -8.91 59.14
N LEU A 558 -2.08 -9.61 59.18
CA LEU A 558 -1.59 -10.67 58.27
C LEU A 558 -2.58 -11.78 57.84
N ALA A 559 -3.83 -11.79 58.33
CA ALA A 559 -4.82 -12.85 58.09
C ALA A 559 -5.57 -12.73 56.74
N ASN A 560 -5.52 -11.58 56.04
CA ASN A 560 -6.38 -11.33 54.85
C ASN A 560 -5.64 -11.15 53.51
N GLU A 561 -4.34 -11.49 53.39
CA GLU A 561 -3.60 -11.32 52.11
C GLU A 561 -4.27 -12.03 50.92
N GLN A 562 -4.84 -13.23 51.14
CA GLN A 562 -5.54 -13.97 50.10
C GLN A 562 -6.85 -13.30 49.65
N GLU A 563 -7.54 -12.62 50.56
CA GLU A 563 -8.76 -11.85 50.23
C GLU A 563 -8.43 -10.60 49.42
N ILE A 564 -7.31 -9.94 49.75
CA ILE A 564 -6.80 -8.79 49.01
C ILE A 564 -6.40 -9.22 47.59
N VAL A 565 -5.65 -10.31 47.46
CA VAL A 565 -5.29 -10.88 46.15
C VAL A 565 -6.56 -11.21 45.36
N LYS A 566 -7.54 -11.88 45.98
CA LYS A 566 -8.81 -12.22 45.32
C LYS A 566 -9.64 -10.99 44.92
N HIS A 567 -9.62 -9.91 45.69
CA HIS A 567 -10.33 -8.66 45.36
C HIS A 567 -9.70 -7.94 44.18
N PHE A 568 -8.38 -7.77 44.17
CA PHE A 568 -7.66 -7.05 43.11
C PHE A 568 -7.44 -7.88 41.84
N SER A 569 -7.51 -9.21 41.90
CA SER A 569 -7.44 -10.09 40.72
C SER A 569 -8.79 -10.27 40.00
N GLN A 570 -9.89 -9.69 40.50
CA GLN A 570 -11.18 -9.73 39.78
C GLN A 570 -11.11 -8.89 38.50
N PRO A 571 -11.61 -9.40 37.36
CA PRO A 571 -11.54 -8.67 36.07
C PRO A 571 -12.39 -7.39 36.07
N THR A 572 -13.36 -7.27 36.97
CA THR A 572 -14.20 -6.08 37.16
C THR A 572 -13.50 -4.96 37.92
N ASN A 573 -12.47 -5.29 38.72
CA ASN A 573 -11.73 -4.31 39.50
C ASN A 573 -10.47 -3.86 38.77
N THR A 574 -10.47 -2.63 38.24
CA THR A 574 -9.36 -2.09 37.45
C THR A 574 -8.45 -1.12 38.22
N THR A 575 -8.63 -0.93 39.53
CA THR A 575 -7.95 0.11 40.32
C THR A 575 -6.52 -0.24 40.77
N CYS A 576 -6.09 -1.50 40.63
CA CYS A 576 -4.82 -2.00 41.16
C CYS A 576 -3.58 -1.15 40.81
N LEU A 577 -3.43 -0.74 39.54
CA LEU A 577 -2.31 0.12 39.12
C LEU A 577 -2.37 1.52 39.74
N CYS A 578 -3.57 2.06 39.97
CA CYS A 578 -3.75 3.38 40.60
C CYS A 578 -3.34 3.34 42.07
N VAL A 579 -3.69 2.27 42.78
CA VAL A 579 -3.29 2.05 44.19
C VAL A 579 -1.76 1.93 44.29
N PHE A 580 -1.14 1.19 43.36
CA PHE A 580 0.32 1.08 43.31
C PHE A 580 0.99 2.44 43.04
N LEU A 581 0.47 3.24 42.09
CA LEU A 581 0.95 4.59 41.83
C LEU A 581 0.83 5.50 43.06
N LYS A 582 -0.25 5.39 43.82
CA LYS A 582 -0.43 6.18 45.05
C LYS A 582 0.60 5.82 46.11
N LEU A 583 0.92 4.53 46.25
CA LEU A 583 1.97 4.05 47.15
C LEU A 583 3.38 4.52 46.74
N THR A 584 3.68 4.58 45.44
CA THR A 584 4.97 5.09 44.96
C THR A 584 5.14 6.59 45.14
N ILE A 585 4.05 7.37 45.08
CA ILE A 585 4.08 8.82 45.30
C ILE A 585 4.19 9.17 46.79
N GLU A 586 3.55 8.41 47.68
CA GLU A 586 3.55 8.67 49.14
C GLU A 586 4.81 8.17 49.87
N ASP A 587 5.79 7.57 49.17
CA ASP A 587 7.04 7.02 49.74
C ASP A 587 6.84 6.08 50.96
N ARG A 588 5.66 5.42 51.06
CA ARG A 588 5.42 4.38 52.07
C ARG A 588 6.28 3.14 51.76
N PRO A 589 6.65 2.29 52.74
CA PRO A 589 7.52 1.15 52.49
C PRO A 589 6.80 0.10 51.62
N LEU A 590 6.89 0.28 50.29
CA LEU A 590 6.43 -0.65 49.27
C LEU A 590 6.90 -2.08 49.56
N ARG A 591 8.08 -2.23 50.20
CA ARG A 591 8.65 -3.50 50.67
C ARG A 591 7.63 -4.40 51.38
N SER A 592 6.71 -3.85 52.18
CA SER A 592 5.71 -4.64 52.91
C SER A 592 4.63 -5.28 52.03
N TYR A 593 4.44 -4.80 50.80
CA TYR A 593 3.35 -5.22 49.90
C TYR A 593 3.84 -5.80 48.55
N ILE A 594 5.16 -5.84 48.29
CA ILE A 594 5.73 -6.32 47.02
C ILE A 594 5.24 -7.73 46.67
N ASN A 595 5.24 -8.66 47.64
CA ASN A 595 4.82 -10.04 47.39
C ASN A 595 3.33 -10.15 47.08
N THR A 596 2.49 -9.38 47.78
CA THR A 596 1.04 -9.30 47.53
C THR A 596 0.78 -8.77 46.12
N PHE A 597 1.44 -7.69 45.71
CA PHE A 597 1.30 -7.14 44.35
C PHE A 597 1.84 -8.09 43.28
N TYR A 598 2.93 -8.81 43.55
CA TYR A 598 3.44 -9.82 42.61
C TYR A 598 2.42 -10.94 42.37
N GLU A 599 1.81 -11.50 43.41
CA GLU A 599 0.76 -12.52 43.24
C GLU A 599 -0.51 -11.94 42.59
N ILE A 600 -0.88 -10.68 42.87
CA ILE A 600 -1.98 -9.99 42.15
C ILE A 600 -1.68 -9.90 40.65
N PHE A 601 -0.51 -9.39 40.26
CA PHE A 601 -0.13 -9.21 38.86
C PHE A 601 0.10 -10.53 38.12
N LYS A 602 0.53 -11.58 38.82
CA LYS A 602 0.65 -12.94 38.28
C LYS A 602 -0.71 -13.58 38.01
N ASN A 603 -1.71 -13.31 38.86
CA ASN A 603 -3.08 -13.80 38.67
C ASN A 603 -3.89 -12.96 37.67
N LEU A 604 -3.48 -11.70 37.43
CA LEU A 604 -4.04 -10.86 36.39
C LEU A 604 -3.57 -11.35 35.02
N LEU A 605 -4.51 -11.80 34.19
CA LEU A 605 -4.22 -12.16 32.81
C LEU A 605 -3.77 -10.91 32.04
N THR A 606 -2.86 -11.09 31.07
CA THR A 606 -2.34 -9.94 30.29
C THR A 606 -3.47 -9.16 29.60
N ARG A 607 -4.54 -9.86 29.17
CA ARG A 607 -5.72 -9.23 28.56
C ARG A 607 -6.46 -8.24 29.47
N SER A 608 -6.52 -8.47 30.79
CA SER A 608 -7.21 -7.56 31.70
C SER A 608 -6.40 -6.29 31.99
N MET A 609 -5.09 -6.33 31.74
CA MET A 609 -4.19 -5.19 31.98
C MET A 609 -4.55 -3.93 31.18
N ASN A 610 -5.11 -4.06 29.97
CA ASN A 610 -5.60 -2.91 29.20
C ASN A 610 -6.68 -2.12 29.96
N GLY A 611 -7.58 -2.80 30.67
CA GLY A 611 -8.57 -2.13 31.53
C GLY A 611 -7.93 -1.37 32.70
N HIS A 612 -6.86 -1.93 33.28
CA HIS A 612 -6.08 -1.26 34.32
C HIS A 612 -5.33 -0.04 33.77
N TYR A 613 -4.69 -0.13 32.61
CA TYR A 613 -4.01 1.01 31.98
C TYR A 613 -4.98 2.16 31.66
N ARG A 614 -6.16 1.83 31.13
CA ARG A 614 -7.26 2.78 30.91
C ARG A 614 -7.66 3.51 32.19
N THR A 615 -7.85 2.77 33.28
CA THR A 615 -8.25 3.32 34.58
C THR A 615 -7.13 4.18 35.20
N LEU A 616 -5.88 3.75 35.04
CA LEU A 616 -4.69 4.49 35.47
C LEU A 616 -4.56 5.84 34.76
N ALA A 617 -4.68 5.84 33.43
CA ALA A 617 -4.61 7.06 32.64
C ALA A 617 -5.66 8.08 33.10
N GLU A 618 -6.90 7.64 33.30
CA GLU A 618 -7.99 8.50 33.74
C GLU A 618 -7.82 9.01 35.18
N TYR A 619 -7.31 8.16 36.08
CA TYR A 619 -7.00 8.54 37.45
C TYR A 619 -5.92 9.64 37.51
N ILE A 620 -4.80 9.46 36.77
CA ILE A 620 -3.71 10.44 36.71
C ILE A 620 -4.24 11.80 36.23
N LEU A 621 -5.04 11.82 35.17
CA LEU A 621 -5.60 13.04 34.62
C LEU A 621 -6.51 13.76 35.62
N ARG A 622 -7.36 13.02 36.33
CA ARG A 622 -8.26 13.59 37.33
C ARG A 622 -7.51 14.20 38.50
N GLU A 623 -6.51 13.51 39.05
CA GLU A 623 -5.67 14.04 40.13
C GLU A 623 -4.94 15.33 39.73
N ILE A 624 -4.41 15.38 38.50
CA ILE A 624 -3.73 16.57 37.98
C ILE A 624 -4.71 17.74 37.78
N THR A 625 -5.92 17.47 37.28
CA THR A 625 -6.92 18.52 37.01
C THR A 625 -7.57 19.12 38.26
N LEU A 626 -7.68 18.37 39.37
CA LEU A 626 -8.34 18.82 40.60
C LEU A 626 -7.45 19.70 41.50
N GLN A 627 -6.14 19.67 41.32
CA GLN A 627 -5.19 20.47 42.10
C GLN A 627 -5.23 21.94 41.63
N GLN A 628 -5.82 22.81 42.46
CA GLN A 628 -5.98 24.25 42.17
C GLN A 628 -4.66 25.03 42.09
N ASN A 629 -3.57 24.49 42.65
CA ASN A 629 -2.22 25.07 42.56
C ASN A 629 -1.34 24.19 41.68
N HIS A 630 -1.31 24.50 40.38
CA HIS A 630 -0.54 23.82 39.32
C HIS A 630 0.98 23.91 39.49
N SER A 631 1.52 23.41 40.60
CA SER A 631 2.96 23.34 40.80
C SER A 631 3.57 22.36 39.78
N GLN A 632 4.53 22.83 38.98
CA GLN A 632 5.28 21.99 38.03
C GLN A 632 5.90 20.77 38.73
N THR A 633 6.28 20.92 40.00
CA THR A 633 6.82 19.87 40.85
C THR A 633 5.83 18.74 41.12
N PHE A 634 4.53 19.02 41.23
CA PHE A 634 3.50 17.97 41.40
C PHE A 634 3.37 17.12 40.14
N MET A 635 3.27 17.74 38.97
CA MET A 635 3.19 17.00 37.70
C MET A 635 4.45 16.19 37.41
N GLN A 636 5.62 16.75 37.74
CA GLN A 636 6.89 16.04 37.61
C GLN A 636 6.94 14.79 38.50
N LYS A 637 6.47 14.85 39.76
CA LYS A 637 6.39 13.68 40.64
C LYS A 637 5.53 12.55 40.05
N TYR A 638 4.39 12.87 39.45
CA TYR A 638 3.55 11.87 38.78
C TYR A 638 4.23 11.27 37.56
N ALA A 639 4.88 12.09 36.73
CA ALA A 639 5.64 11.63 35.57
C ALA A 639 6.78 10.69 36.00
N ASP A 640 7.57 11.10 37.00
CA ASP A 640 8.69 10.31 37.53
C ASP A 640 8.21 8.98 38.13
N ALA A 641 7.09 8.98 38.86
CA ALA A 641 6.51 7.76 39.43
C ALA A 641 6.04 6.77 38.33
N VAL A 642 5.43 7.26 37.25
CA VAL A 642 5.04 6.43 36.09
C VAL A 642 6.28 5.86 35.38
N VAL A 643 7.30 6.68 35.16
CA VAL A 643 8.57 6.23 34.56
C VAL A 643 9.24 5.19 35.46
N LEU A 644 9.18 5.34 36.78
CA LEU A 644 9.70 4.37 37.75
C LEU A 644 8.94 3.04 37.68
N MET A 645 7.61 3.07 37.59
CA MET A 645 6.78 1.86 37.40
C MET A 645 7.11 1.11 36.11
N ALA A 646 7.44 1.82 35.04
CA ALA A 646 7.82 1.21 33.76
C ALA A 646 9.26 0.68 33.74
N THR A 647 10.23 1.48 34.19
CA THR A 647 11.66 1.17 34.03
C THR A 647 12.24 0.35 35.17
N ARG A 648 11.91 0.67 36.43
CA ARG A 648 12.50 0.03 37.62
C ARG A 648 11.73 -1.22 38.05
N TYR A 649 10.40 -1.13 38.08
CA TYR A 649 9.51 -2.20 38.54
C TYR A 649 9.02 -3.11 37.39
N ASN A 650 9.06 -2.63 36.15
CA ASN A 650 8.64 -3.36 34.94
C ASN A 650 7.19 -3.86 34.99
N ILE A 651 6.31 -3.07 35.62
CA ILE A 651 4.88 -3.37 35.75
C ILE A 651 4.10 -2.84 34.54
N ILE A 652 4.49 -1.65 34.08
CA ILE A 652 3.81 -0.91 33.02
C ILE A 652 4.61 -0.98 31.73
N GLN A 653 3.93 -1.31 30.64
CA GLN A 653 4.41 -1.12 29.28
C GLN A 653 4.18 0.34 28.87
N LEU A 654 5.26 1.13 28.81
CA LEU A 654 5.19 2.59 28.58
C LEU A 654 4.56 2.94 27.23
N ASP A 655 4.91 2.18 26.19
CA ASP A 655 4.31 2.28 24.85
C ASP A 655 2.78 2.17 24.92
N ARG A 656 2.25 1.18 25.63
CA ARG A 656 0.80 0.99 25.80
C ARG A 656 0.13 2.13 26.58
N LEU A 657 0.74 2.57 27.67
CA LEU A 657 0.18 3.67 28.47
C LEU A 657 0.13 4.98 27.67
N LEU A 658 1.18 5.28 26.91
CA LEU A 658 1.24 6.47 26.05
C LEU A 658 0.17 6.44 24.96
N LEU A 659 -0.02 5.30 24.30
CA LEU A 659 -1.08 5.13 23.30
C LEU A 659 -2.47 5.41 23.91
N ILE A 660 -2.72 4.89 25.11
CA ILE A 660 -4.00 5.08 25.81
C ILE A 660 -4.20 6.54 26.21
N LEU A 661 -3.19 7.18 26.78
CA LEU A 661 -3.27 8.58 27.24
C LEU A 661 -3.68 9.54 26.11
N PHE A 662 -3.11 9.38 24.91
CA PHE A 662 -3.38 10.27 23.77
C PHE A 662 -4.65 9.91 22.97
N LEU A 663 -5.24 8.73 23.18
CA LEU A 663 -6.51 8.33 22.56
C LEU A 663 -7.74 8.57 23.45
N ARG A 664 -7.57 9.15 24.64
CA ARG A 664 -8.69 9.47 25.53
C ARG A 664 -9.53 10.63 25.00
N PRO A 665 -10.87 10.57 25.12
CA PRO A 665 -11.74 11.70 24.84
C PRO A 665 -11.63 12.72 25.97
N LEU A 666 -10.74 13.70 25.80
CA LEU A 666 -10.48 14.73 26.80
C LEU A 666 -11.28 16.00 26.47
N GLU A 667 -11.77 16.67 27.51
CA GLU A 667 -12.22 18.06 27.42
C GLU A 667 -11.02 18.96 27.07
N GLU A 668 -11.26 20.04 26.32
CA GLU A 668 -10.20 20.93 25.83
C GLU A 668 -9.39 21.57 26.96
N SER A 669 -10.02 21.84 28.11
CA SER A 669 -9.34 22.34 29.31
C SER A 669 -8.32 21.35 29.88
N LYS A 670 -8.54 20.04 29.67
CA LYS A 670 -7.72 18.97 30.24
C LYS A 670 -6.57 18.56 29.33
N THR A 671 -6.63 18.87 28.03
CA THR A 671 -5.63 18.44 27.05
C THR A 671 -4.21 18.96 27.33
N PRO A 672 -3.98 20.24 27.68
CA PRO A 672 -2.63 20.75 27.92
C PRO A 672 -1.86 19.96 28.99
N TYR A 673 -2.55 19.45 30.02
CA TYR A 673 -1.94 18.66 31.08
C TYR A 673 -1.37 17.32 30.57
N VAL A 674 -1.98 16.71 29.55
CA VAL A 674 -1.46 15.47 28.94
C VAL A 674 -0.15 15.74 28.22
N HIS A 675 -0.09 16.86 27.51
CA HIS A 675 1.11 17.27 26.78
C HIS A 675 2.24 17.63 27.74
N ILE A 676 1.92 18.27 28.87
CA ILE A 676 2.89 18.60 29.92
C ILE A 676 3.35 17.34 30.66
N LEU A 677 2.44 16.42 30.98
CA LEU A 677 2.79 15.11 31.57
C LEU A 677 3.74 14.35 30.64
N PHE A 678 3.43 14.31 29.35
CA PHE A 678 4.27 13.70 28.33
C PHE A 678 5.65 14.36 28.22
N TYR A 679 5.70 15.69 28.26
CA TYR A 679 6.95 16.45 28.28
C TYR A 679 7.83 16.03 29.46
N PHE A 680 7.28 15.91 30.67
CA PHE A 680 8.05 15.47 31.83
C PHE A 680 8.46 14.00 31.75
N MET A 681 7.59 13.11 31.25
CA MET A 681 7.94 11.70 31.06
C MET A 681 9.11 11.52 30.08
N ILE A 682 9.11 12.26 28.95
CA ILE A 682 10.19 12.22 27.97
C ILE A 682 11.49 12.80 28.52
N ASN A 683 11.40 13.90 29.28
CA ASN A 683 12.57 14.55 29.84
C ASN A 683 13.12 13.85 31.09
N SER A 684 12.49 12.77 31.55
CA SER A 684 13.10 11.91 32.57
C SER A 684 14.45 11.40 32.07
N ASN A 685 15.46 11.42 32.96
CA ASN A 685 16.84 11.06 32.60
C ASN A 685 16.89 9.66 31.97
N THR A 686 16.13 8.70 32.51
CA THR A 686 16.11 7.31 32.06
C THR A 686 15.53 7.14 30.65
N LEU A 687 14.37 7.72 30.34
CA LEU A 687 13.76 7.54 29.01
C LEU A 687 14.53 8.33 27.93
N SER A 688 15.00 9.53 28.26
CA SER A 688 15.82 10.34 27.36
C SER A 688 17.12 9.62 26.99
N GLU A 689 17.79 9.00 27.96
CA GLU A 689 19.01 8.21 27.73
C GLU A 689 18.76 7.01 26.82
N ILE A 690 17.69 6.24 27.06
CA ILE A 690 17.34 5.08 26.20
C ILE A 690 17.13 5.50 24.74
N ILE A 691 16.41 6.60 24.50
CA ILE A 691 16.16 7.11 23.15
C ILE A 691 17.44 7.68 22.52
N LYS A 692 18.30 8.34 23.30
CA LYS A 692 19.60 8.84 22.83
C LYS A 692 20.54 7.69 22.47
N ASP A 693 20.60 6.64 23.27
CA ASP A 693 21.38 5.44 23.00
C ASP A 693 20.91 4.73 21.74
N PHE A 694 19.59 4.58 21.57
CA PHE A 694 19.01 4.07 20.32
C PHE A 694 19.43 4.94 19.13
N GLY A 695 19.31 6.27 19.26
CA GLY A 695 19.73 7.21 18.24
C GLY A 695 21.21 7.03 17.88
N ASN A 696 22.10 6.93 18.87
CA ASN A 696 23.54 6.75 18.69
C ASN A 696 23.89 5.42 18.00
N ILE A 697 23.25 4.32 18.38
CA ILE A 697 23.41 3.01 17.72
C ILE A 697 22.87 3.07 16.28
N ALA A 698 21.74 3.75 16.07
CA ALA A 698 21.24 3.99 14.72
C ALA A 698 22.20 4.89 13.91
N ARG A 699 22.98 5.78 14.56
CA ARG A 699 23.99 6.64 13.92
C ARG A 699 25.17 5.87 13.34
N SER A 700 25.65 4.87 14.05
CA SER A 700 26.80 4.05 13.64
C SER A 700 26.48 3.06 12.52
N ILE A 701 25.21 2.94 12.14
CA ILE A 701 24.69 1.88 11.28
C ILE A 701 24.08 2.49 10.00
N SER A 702 24.28 1.83 8.84
CA SER A 702 23.72 2.27 7.56
C SER A 702 22.18 2.24 7.57
N CYS A 703 21.53 3.08 6.75
CA CYS A 703 20.06 3.11 6.71
C CYS A 703 19.42 1.90 6.04
N ASP A 704 20.15 1.23 5.15
CA ASP A 704 19.72 0.01 4.48
C ASP A 704 19.87 -1.18 5.44
N ILE A 705 19.06 -1.20 6.50
CA ILE A 705 19.03 -2.27 7.53
C ILE A 705 18.98 -3.64 6.87
N TRP A 706 18.24 -3.75 5.77
CA TRP A 706 18.08 -4.96 4.98
C TRP A 706 19.41 -5.46 4.39
N SER A 707 20.36 -4.58 4.02
CA SER A 707 21.62 -4.93 3.34
C SER A 707 22.73 -5.42 4.28
N MET A 708 22.54 -5.31 5.59
CA MET A 708 23.56 -5.68 6.56
C MET A 708 23.66 -7.19 6.76
N LYS A 709 24.88 -7.72 6.73
CA LYS A 709 25.14 -9.12 7.08
C LYS A 709 24.90 -9.40 8.57
N ASN A 710 25.27 -8.47 9.46
CA ASN A 710 25.35 -8.71 10.92
C ASN A 710 24.39 -7.81 11.70
N PHE A 711 23.19 -7.53 11.17
CA PHE A 711 22.20 -6.67 11.82
C PHE A 711 21.91 -7.10 13.27
N HIS A 712 21.69 -8.40 13.47
CA HIS A 712 21.33 -8.93 14.78
C HIS A 712 22.43 -8.64 15.82
N GLU A 713 23.70 -8.81 15.47
CA GLU A 713 24.82 -8.58 16.37
C GLU A 713 25.08 -7.08 16.62
N LYS A 714 25.16 -6.28 15.55
CA LYS A 714 25.56 -4.86 15.64
C LYS A 714 24.45 -3.93 16.10
N PHE A 715 23.19 -4.22 15.77
CA PHE A 715 22.07 -3.35 16.14
C PHE A 715 21.31 -3.90 17.34
N HIS A 716 20.78 -5.12 17.19
CA HIS A 716 19.85 -5.68 18.17
C HIS A 716 20.55 -6.08 19.48
N CYS A 717 21.64 -6.84 19.40
CA CYS A 717 22.40 -7.25 20.59
C CYS A 717 23.08 -6.07 21.29
N GLU A 718 23.63 -5.08 20.56
CA GLU A 718 24.20 -3.87 21.19
C GLU A 718 23.17 -3.06 21.95
N TYR A 719 21.97 -2.89 21.40
CA TYR A 719 20.87 -2.20 22.09
C TYR A 719 20.44 -2.95 23.35
N ILE A 720 20.20 -4.25 23.26
CA ILE A 720 19.71 -5.06 24.40
C ILE A 720 20.74 -5.12 25.53
N LYS A 721 22.04 -5.16 25.19
CA LYS A 721 23.12 -5.09 26.19
C LYS A 721 23.05 -3.85 27.07
N LYS A 722 22.66 -2.71 26.49
CA LYS A 722 22.51 -1.43 27.21
C LYS A 722 21.13 -1.27 27.84
N ASN A 723 20.09 -1.63 27.11
CA ASN A 723 18.69 -1.32 27.40
C ASN A 723 17.84 -2.59 27.40
N ASN A 724 18.06 -3.47 28.38
CA ASN A 724 17.37 -4.75 28.46
C ASN A 724 15.90 -4.59 28.88
N GLU A 725 15.01 -5.25 28.15
CA GLU A 725 13.56 -5.21 28.39
C GLU A 725 13.09 -6.38 29.24
N ARG A 726 12.17 -6.08 30.15
CA ARG A 726 11.67 -7.00 31.18
C ARG A 726 10.15 -7.05 31.10
N PHE A 727 9.61 -8.24 30.82
CA PHE A 727 8.18 -8.44 30.56
C PHE A 727 7.44 -9.16 31.70
N PHE A 728 8.17 -9.78 32.64
CA PHE A 728 7.58 -10.59 33.72
C PHE A 728 7.78 -9.95 35.10
N MET A 729 7.83 -8.62 35.14
CA MET A 729 7.88 -7.83 36.37
C MET A 729 9.06 -8.18 37.29
N GLU A 730 10.22 -8.54 36.72
CA GLU A 730 11.40 -8.92 37.54
C GLU A 730 11.88 -7.77 38.42
N GLY A 731 11.55 -6.52 38.08
CA GLY A 731 11.85 -5.34 38.88
C GLY A 731 11.25 -5.36 40.28
N LEU A 732 10.15 -6.09 40.51
CA LEU A 732 9.52 -6.26 41.83
C LEU A 732 10.26 -7.27 42.73
N ILE A 733 10.91 -8.29 42.16
CA ILE A 733 11.39 -9.48 42.89
C ILE A 733 12.93 -9.54 42.97
N LYS A 734 13.62 -8.45 42.60
CA LYS A 734 15.09 -8.40 42.45
C LYS A 734 15.91 -8.99 43.62
N ASP A 735 15.34 -9.15 44.80
CA ASP A 735 16.01 -9.66 46.00
C ASP A 735 15.71 -11.13 46.39
N TYR A 736 14.77 -11.86 45.75
CA TYR A 736 14.28 -13.15 46.30
C TYR A 736 14.22 -14.38 45.38
N LEU A 737 14.18 -14.26 44.04
CA LEU A 737 14.07 -15.42 43.15
C LEU A 737 14.97 -15.25 41.91
N GLN A 738 15.74 -16.29 41.57
CA GLN A 738 16.37 -16.36 40.25
C GLN A 738 15.26 -16.31 39.19
N PRO A 739 15.34 -15.41 38.18
CA PRO A 739 14.35 -15.37 37.12
C PRO A 739 14.36 -16.73 36.40
N SER A 740 13.22 -17.41 36.33
CA SER A 740 13.10 -18.65 35.57
C SER A 740 13.28 -18.32 34.09
N VAL A 741 14.49 -18.60 33.62
CA VAL A 741 15.04 -18.43 32.28
C VAL A 741 14.06 -18.92 31.19
N ASP A 742 13.34 -20.03 31.40
CA ASP A 742 12.49 -20.67 30.37
C ASP A 742 11.20 -19.92 29.94
N ARG A 743 10.96 -18.68 30.38
CA ARG A 743 9.69 -17.94 30.10
C ARG A 743 9.74 -16.95 28.92
N TYR A 744 10.91 -16.59 28.41
CA TYR A 744 11.02 -15.58 27.34
C TYR A 744 11.00 -16.20 25.94
N LEU A 745 10.35 -15.53 24.99
CA LEU A 745 10.40 -15.89 23.58
C LEU A 745 11.61 -15.21 22.90
N PRO A 746 12.31 -15.87 21.97
CA PRO A 746 13.38 -15.26 21.19
C PRO A 746 12.88 -14.02 20.45
N THR A 747 13.57 -12.92 20.66
CA THR A 747 13.35 -11.64 19.98
C THR A 747 14.50 -11.45 19.00
N TYR A 748 14.20 -11.19 17.73
CA TYR A 748 15.20 -10.99 16.68
C TYR A 748 15.34 -9.52 16.29
N TYR A 749 14.22 -8.77 16.37
CA TYR A 749 14.15 -7.40 15.87
C TYR A 749 13.56 -6.41 16.89
N SER A 750 12.50 -6.79 17.60
CA SER A 750 11.71 -5.88 18.43
C SER A 750 12.53 -5.20 19.53
N ASN A 751 12.28 -3.91 19.74
CA ASN A 751 12.67 -3.16 20.93
C ASN A 751 11.66 -2.04 21.21
N MET A 752 11.75 -1.43 22.39
CA MET A 752 10.84 -0.41 22.89
C MET A 752 10.83 0.82 21.99
N CYS A 753 12.00 1.27 21.51
CA CYS A 753 12.10 2.43 20.63
C CYS A 753 11.38 2.20 19.30
N LEU A 754 11.51 1.01 18.71
CA LEU A 754 10.81 0.61 17.49
C LEU A 754 9.30 0.44 17.72
N ARG A 755 8.86 0.00 18.91
CA ARG A 755 7.43 -0.06 19.27
C ARG A 755 6.84 1.33 19.57
N LEU A 756 7.64 2.26 20.08
CA LEU A 756 7.24 3.64 20.32
C LEU A 756 7.05 4.43 19.02
N LEU A 757 7.77 4.09 17.96
CA LEU A 757 7.74 4.82 16.68
C LEU A 757 6.31 5.04 16.10
N PRO A 758 5.47 4.00 15.88
CA PRO A 758 4.09 4.21 15.41
C PRO A 758 3.22 5.00 16.39
N ILE A 759 3.57 4.97 17.69
CA ILE A 759 2.84 5.69 18.73
C ILE A 759 3.21 7.18 18.70
N PHE A 760 4.48 7.50 18.44
CA PHE A 760 4.93 8.88 18.25
C PHE A 760 4.26 9.54 17.04
N GLU A 761 4.03 8.81 15.94
CA GLU A 761 3.24 9.31 14.82
C GLU A 761 1.84 9.76 15.27
N LEU A 762 1.16 8.91 16.05
CA LEU A 762 -0.16 9.21 16.59
C LEU A 762 -0.13 10.37 17.59
N ILE A 763 0.85 10.41 18.48
CA ILE A 763 1.03 11.50 19.45
C ILE A 763 1.21 12.83 18.73
N ILE A 764 2.07 12.89 17.70
CA ILE A 764 2.30 14.10 16.91
C ILE A 764 1.00 14.55 16.22
N ASN A 765 0.24 13.62 15.64
CA ASN A 765 -1.06 13.92 15.03
C ASN A 765 -2.07 14.48 16.05
N ARG A 766 -2.18 13.87 17.24
CA ARG A 766 -3.03 14.38 18.32
C ARG A 766 -2.55 15.75 18.81
N MET A 767 -1.23 15.97 18.87
CA MET A 767 -0.68 17.27 19.23
C MET A 767 -1.12 18.36 18.24
N PHE A 768 -1.22 18.07 16.94
CA PHE A 768 -1.68 19.05 15.95
C PHE A 768 -3.16 19.41 16.07
N GLU A 769 -3.99 18.52 16.62
CA GLU A 769 -5.41 18.81 16.83
C GLU A 769 -5.63 19.85 17.92
N HIS A 770 -4.81 19.81 18.97
CA HIS A 770 -4.93 20.65 20.16
C HIS A 770 -3.96 21.82 20.21
N MET A 771 -2.93 21.82 19.36
CA MET A 771 -1.96 22.90 19.22
C MET A 771 -1.23 23.29 20.52
N PRO A 772 -0.27 22.46 20.99
CA PRO A 772 0.48 22.72 22.21
C PRO A 772 1.36 23.97 22.13
N ASN A 773 1.82 24.40 23.31
CA ASN A 773 2.84 25.43 23.46
C ASN A 773 4.12 25.05 22.66
N ALA A 774 4.71 26.04 21.97
CA ALA A 774 5.93 25.89 21.17
C ALA A 774 7.05 25.16 21.93
N ARG A 775 7.24 25.47 23.22
CA ARG A 775 8.28 24.85 24.07
C ARG A 775 8.18 23.33 24.15
N ILE A 776 6.96 22.79 24.19
CA ILE A 776 6.74 21.34 24.25
C ILE A 776 7.19 20.71 22.93
N VAL A 777 6.82 21.33 21.81
CA VAL A 777 7.17 20.85 20.47
C VAL A 777 8.68 20.94 20.23
N ASP A 778 9.31 22.05 20.62
CA ASP A 778 10.75 22.26 20.51
C ASP A 778 11.57 21.24 21.29
N THR A 779 10.97 20.58 22.29
CA THR A 779 11.63 19.53 23.09
C THR A 779 11.30 18.12 22.60
N VAL A 780 10.03 17.85 22.27
CA VAL A 780 9.57 16.54 21.81
C VAL A 780 10.12 16.21 20.42
N LEU A 781 10.13 17.18 19.49
CA LEU A 781 10.57 16.92 18.12
C LEU A 781 12.03 16.45 18.06
N PRO A 782 13.04 17.12 18.65
CA PRO A 782 14.44 16.64 18.65
C PRO A 782 14.61 15.21 19.15
N ILE A 783 13.82 14.81 20.15
CA ILE A 783 13.87 13.45 20.70
C ILE A 783 13.24 12.45 19.71
N ALA A 784 12.10 12.83 19.11
CA ALA A 784 11.48 12.05 18.05
C ALA A 784 12.38 11.90 16.80
N GLN A 785 13.24 12.89 16.48
CA GLN A 785 14.18 12.79 15.35
C GLN A 785 15.10 11.57 15.46
N ASN A 786 15.54 11.22 16.68
CA ASN A 786 16.37 10.04 16.91
C ASN A 786 15.62 8.73 16.59
N LEU A 787 14.31 8.70 16.82
CA LEU A 787 13.45 7.56 16.50
C LEU A 787 13.14 7.50 15.00
N PHE A 788 12.82 8.64 14.38
CA PHE A 788 12.44 8.72 12.96
C PHE A 788 13.52 8.22 12.00
N ARG A 789 14.78 8.16 12.44
CA ARG A 789 15.87 7.54 11.70
C ARG A 789 15.59 6.07 11.32
N ALA A 790 14.90 5.33 12.18
CA ALA A 790 14.54 3.93 11.96
C ALA A 790 13.12 3.75 11.36
N HIS A 791 12.44 4.85 11.00
CA HIS A 791 11.06 4.80 10.55
C HIS A 791 10.91 4.13 9.19
N ALA A 792 9.99 3.17 9.02
CA ALA A 792 9.85 2.47 7.74
C ALA A 792 9.35 3.40 6.60
N ALA A 793 8.32 4.21 6.86
CA ALA A 793 7.65 5.06 5.85
C ALA A 793 7.54 6.57 6.22
N PRO A 794 8.67 7.29 6.39
CA PRO A 794 8.67 8.65 6.92
C PRO A 794 8.05 9.69 5.98
N VAL A 795 8.20 9.54 4.66
CA VAL A 795 7.59 10.45 3.68
C VAL A 795 6.07 10.26 3.68
N THR A 796 5.61 9.02 3.74
CA THR A 796 4.18 8.69 3.84
C THR A 796 3.54 9.30 5.08
N PHE A 797 4.19 9.19 6.25
CA PHE A 797 3.74 9.80 7.49
C PHE A 797 3.60 11.33 7.36
N LEU A 798 4.63 12.01 6.86
CA LEU A 798 4.62 13.47 6.71
C LEU A 798 3.56 13.94 5.72
N TYR A 799 3.49 13.32 4.55
CA TYR A 799 2.51 13.68 3.54
C TYR A 799 1.10 13.63 4.11
N HIS A 800 0.72 12.51 4.75
CA HIS A 800 -0.59 12.37 5.36
C HIS A 800 -0.86 13.39 6.47
N THR A 801 0.11 13.62 7.34
CA THR A 801 -0.01 14.55 8.47
C THR A 801 -0.22 15.98 7.98
N LEU A 802 0.60 16.42 7.01
CA LEU A 802 0.54 17.77 6.45
C LEU A 802 -0.72 17.98 5.61
N PHE A 803 -1.16 16.95 4.89
CA PHE A 803 -2.39 17.00 4.09
C PHE A 803 -3.64 17.12 4.97
N VAL A 804 -3.79 16.25 5.98
CA VAL A 804 -4.97 16.22 6.86
C VAL A 804 -5.07 17.47 7.72
N TYR A 805 -3.95 17.92 8.27
CA TYR A 805 -3.93 19.06 9.20
C TYR A 805 -3.61 20.40 8.52
N GLU A 806 -3.77 20.51 7.20
CA GLU A 806 -3.48 21.73 6.41
C GLU A 806 -4.14 22.98 7.03
N LYS A 807 -5.44 22.92 7.30
CA LYS A 807 -6.23 24.04 7.87
C LYS A 807 -5.66 24.54 9.20
N LYS A 808 -5.20 23.63 10.08
CA LYS A 808 -4.62 23.97 11.39
C LYS A 808 -3.15 24.44 11.27
N LEU A 809 -2.40 23.92 10.31
CA LEU A 809 -0.97 24.19 10.13
C LEU A 809 -0.65 25.39 9.22
N ARG A 810 -1.63 25.92 8.48
CA ARG A 810 -1.44 26.98 7.48
C ARG A 810 -0.68 28.19 8.01
N GLU A 811 -1.11 28.73 9.15
CA GLU A 811 -0.54 29.94 9.76
C GLU A 811 0.67 29.63 10.67
N LYS A 812 0.94 28.35 10.96
CA LYS A 812 2.00 27.90 11.87
C LYS A 812 3.22 27.38 11.12
N SER A 813 3.83 28.24 10.32
CA SER A 813 4.99 27.92 9.48
C SER A 813 6.14 27.27 10.27
N ASN A 814 6.53 27.84 11.42
CA ASN A 814 7.64 27.34 12.24
C ASN A 814 7.45 25.87 12.66
N PHE A 815 6.25 25.50 13.12
CA PHE A 815 5.96 24.14 13.57
C PHE A 815 6.04 23.13 12.44
N ARG A 816 5.46 23.49 11.29
CA ARG A 816 5.46 22.68 10.08
C ARG A 816 6.88 22.46 9.56
N GLN A 817 7.66 23.53 9.49
CA GLN A 817 9.06 23.46 9.06
C GLN A 817 9.90 22.60 10.03
N SER A 818 9.75 22.79 11.34
CA SER A 818 10.43 21.97 12.35
C SER A 818 10.09 20.48 12.25
N LEU A 819 8.83 20.13 11.94
CA LEU A 819 8.42 18.74 11.72
C LEU A 819 9.09 18.14 10.47
N ILE A 820 9.01 18.86 9.34
CA ILE A 820 9.60 18.43 8.06
C ILE A 820 11.11 18.24 8.22
N ILE A 821 11.79 19.22 8.79
CA ILE A 821 13.24 19.17 9.02
C ILE A 821 13.59 18.06 10.02
N GLY A 822 12.83 17.92 11.10
CA GLY A 822 13.11 16.90 12.11
C GLY A 822 12.94 15.47 11.61
N THR A 823 12.04 15.26 10.64
CA THR A 823 11.76 13.93 10.09
C THR A 823 12.63 13.63 8.87
N ILE A 824 12.74 14.55 7.90
CA ILE A 824 13.47 14.35 6.64
C ILE A 824 14.95 14.73 6.76
N GLY A 825 15.28 15.77 7.51
CA GLY A 825 16.62 16.35 7.55
C GLY A 825 17.70 15.34 7.97
N ASN A 826 17.41 14.42 8.88
CA ASN A 826 18.40 13.41 9.27
C ASN A 826 18.44 12.20 8.34
N ILE A 827 17.42 11.95 7.53
CA ILE A 827 17.29 10.74 6.70
C ILE A 827 17.59 10.96 5.22
N TYR A 828 17.50 12.20 4.70
CA TYR A 828 17.55 12.41 3.25
C TYR A 828 18.89 11.99 2.63
N HIS A 829 20.04 12.32 3.22
CA HIS A 829 21.34 11.83 2.73
C HIS A 829 21.48 10.32 2.89
N MET A 830 21.02 9.79 4.03
CA MET A 830 21.24 8.38 4.35
C MET A 830 20.39 7.45 3.49
N ARG A 831 19.23 7.93 3.01
CA ARG A 831 18.35 7.25 2.07
C ARG A 831 18.53 7.70 0.63
N LYS A 832 19.56 8.51 0.34
CA LYS A 832 19.90 8.98 -1.00
C LYS A 832 18.72 9.68 -1.71
N MET A 833 18.02 10.55 -0.98
CA MET A 833 16.82 11.26 -1.43
C MET A 833 17.13 12.61 -2.11
N GLU A 834 18.40 12.92 -2.38
CA GLU A 834 18.81 14.22 -2.95
C GLU A 834 18.15 14.50 -4.29
N TRP A 835 17.89 13.47 -5.09
CA TRP A 835 17.23 13.61 -6.38
C TRP A 835 15.73 13.98 -6.26
N CYS A 836 15.07 13.60 -5.15
CA CYS A 836 13.64 13.84 -4.92
C CYS A 836 13.32 15.32 -4.65
N PHE A 837 14.21 16.00 -3.93
CA PHE A 837 14.03 17.40 -3.50
C PHE A 837 14.77 18.35 -4.41
N SER A 838 14.36 19.62 -4.49
CA SER A 838 15.11 20.62 -5.26
C SER A 838 16.47 20.95 -4.63
N ASN A 839 17.40 21.43 -5.47
CA ASN A 839 18.73 21.80 -5.02
C ASN A 839 18.73 22.95 -4.00
N ASN A 840 17.74 23.87 -4.08
CA ASN A 840 17.63 24.96 -3.11
C ASN A 840 17.14 24.43 -1.76
N PHE A 841 16.18 23.50 -1.77
CA PHE A 841 15.67 22.89 -0.54
C PHE A 841 16.73 22.01 0.12
N THR A 842 17.48 21.20 -0.64
CA THR A 842 18.57 20.39 -0.09
C THR A 842 19.68 21.28 0.49
N SER A 843 20.10 22.33 -0.21
CA SER A 843 21.08 23.30 0.32
C SER A 843 20.61 23.95 1.62
N TYR A 844 19.31 24.25 1.72
CA TYR A 844 18.72 24.77 2.95
C TYR A 844 18.77 23.74 4.09
N LEU A 845 18.41 22.48 3.82
CA LEU A 845 18.50 21.40 4.81
C LEU A 845 19.94 21.19 5.29
N GLU A 846 20.92 21.17 4.38
CA GLU A 846 22.35 21.04 4.70
C GLU A 846 22.81 22.15 5.63
N ASN A 847 22.47 23.40 5.30
CA ASN A 847 22.84 24.56 6.11
C ASN A 847 22.15 24.53 7.49
N TYR A 848 20.89 24.11 7.55
CA TYR A 848 20.15 23.99 8.80
C TYR A 848 20.76 22.92 9.73
N LEU A 849 21.16 21.78 9.18
CA LEU A 849 21.74 20.68 9.96
C LEU A 849 23.14 20.98 10.49
N ARG A 850 23.89 21.88 9.84
CA ARG A 850 25.22 22.33 10.28
C ARG A 850 25.17 23.32 11.46
N LEU A 851 24.00 23.88 11.79
CA LEU A 851 23.85 24.86 12.86
C LEU A 851 23.68 24.19 14.22
N ASP A 852 24.61 24.44 15.13
CA ASP A 852 24.50 24.04 16.54
C ASP A 852 23.39 24.83 17.27
N GLY A 853 22.78 24.16 18.25
CA GLY A 853 21.42 24.36 18.79
C GLY A 853 20.97 25.76 19.25
N GLU A 854 21.80 26.78 19.20
CA GLU A 854 21.44 28.15 19.60
C GLU A 854 21.21 29.13 18.42
N LYS A 855 21.60 28.78 17.18
CA LYS A 855 21.42 29.63 15.98
C LYS A 855 20.51 29.03 14.89
N ARG A 856 19.46 28.28 15.27
CA ARG A 856 18.49 27.69 14.31
C ARG A 856 17.45 28.68 13.81
N GLN A 857 17.88 29.81 13.26
CA GLN A 857 17.01 30.71 12.50
C GLN A 857 17.68 31.01 11.16
N LEU A 858 17.60 30.05 10.24
CA LEU A 858 17.88 30.31 8.84
C LEU A 858 16.58 30.84 8.20
N PRO A 859 16.57 32.02 7.56
CA PRO A 859 15.39 32.45 6.82
C PRO A 859 15.09 31.43 5.72
N SER A 860 13.83 31.03 5.62
CA SER A 860 13.39 30.13 4.55
C SER A 860 13.66 30.76 3.18
N PRO A 861 14.09 29.99 2.17
CA PRO A 861 14.31 30.53 0.84
C PRO A 861 13.01 31.04 0.23
N VAL A 862 13.13 32.01 -0.70
CA VAL A 862 11.99 32.59 -1.40
C VAL A 862 11.52 31.65 -2.50
N PHE A 863 10.22 31.32 -2.48
CA PHE A 863 9.60 30.51 -3.52
C PHE A 863 9.09 31.40 -4.65
N ASN A 864 9.72 31.32 -5.83
CA ASN A 864 9.36 32.12 -7.00
C ASN A 864 8.83 31.26 -8.17
N LEU A 865 8.37 31.91 -9.24
CA LEU A 865 7.84 31.23 -10.43
C LEU A 865 8.87 30.30 -11.08
N ARG A 866 10.14 30.72 -11.16
CA ARG A 866 11.20 29.90 -11.75
C ARG A 866 11.35 28.58 -10.99
N TYR A 867 11.38 28.67 -9.67
CA TYR A 867 11.46 27.51 -8.80
C TYR A 867 10.25 26.57 -8.96
N ALA A 868 9.03 27.12 -9.06
CA ALA A 868 7.83 26.34 -9.33
C ALA A 868 7.94 25.53 -10.64
N ILE A 869 8.46 26.16 -11.70
CA ILE A 869 8.68 25.52 -13.00
C ILE A 869 9.79 24.47 -12.91
N ASP A 870 10.86 24.72 -12.14
CA ASP A 870 11.93 23.73 -11.93
C ASP A 870 11.38 22.48 -11.19
N LEU A 871 10.45 22.63 -10.25
CA LEU A 871 9.76 21.49 -9.61
C LEU A 871 8.89 20.72 -10.62
N LEU A 872 8.12 21.42 -11.46
CA LEU A 872 7.35 20.78 -12.53
C LEU A 872 8.26 20.09 -13.55
N HIS A 873 9.43 20.68 -13.84
CA HIS A 873 10.42 20.11 -14.74
C HIS A 873 10.95 18.78 -14.21
N LYS A 874 11.25 18.69 -12.91
CA LYS A 874 11.64 17.42 -12.28
C LYS A 874 10.60 16.34 -12.52
N LEU A 875 9.32 16.62 -12.23
CA LEU A 875 8.25 15.65 -12.47
C LEU A 875 8.10 15.33 -13.97
N PHE A 876 8.28 16.32 -14.85
CA PHE A 876 8.28 16.15 -16.30
C PHE A 876 9.36 15.17 -16.79
N ILE A 877 10.60 15.24 -16.27
CA ILE A 877 11.68 14.35 -16.71
C ILE A 877 11.30 12.90 -16.36
N PHE A 878 10.84 12.66 -15.13
CA PHE A 878 10.43 11.33 -14.67
C PHE A 878 9.23 10.76 -15.42
N LEU A 879 8.26 11.59 -15.80
CA LEU A 879 7.09 11.14 -16.57
C LEU A 879 7.40 10.86 -18.05
N ASN A 880 8.49 11.42 -18.59
CA ASN A 880 8.84 11.30 -20.01
C ASN A 880 10.02 10.39 -20.29
N SER A 881 10.76 9.97 -19.27
CA SER A 881 11.71 8.89 -19.41
C SER A 881 10.93 7.61 -19.76
N SER A 882 11.46 6.86 -20.73
CA SER A 882 10.86 5.62 -21.23
C SER A 882 10.54 4.62 -20.11
N ALA A 883 11.26 4.71 -18.98
CA ALA A 883 10.65 4.53 -17.67
C ALA A 883 11.36 5.37 -16.58
N PRO A 884 10.59 5.94 -15.62
CA PRO A 884 11.11 6.77 -14.52
C PRO A 884 12.17 6.12 -13.63
N ILE A 885 12.21 4.79 -13.59
CA ILE A 885 13.20 4.01 -12.81
C ILE A 885 14.59 4.03 -13.46
N TYR A 886 14.63 4.38 -14.75
CA TYR A 886 15.83 4.37 -15.57
C TYR A 886 16.36 5.78 -15.84
N GLU A 887 15.86 6.78 -15.11
CA GLU A 887 16.46 8.10 -15.16
C GLU A 887 17.83 8.04 -14.50
N LYS A 888 18.81 8.75 -15.08
CA LYS A 888 20.18 8.83 -14.55
C LYS A 888 20.20 9.19 -13.06
N SER A 889 19.29 10.07 -12.67
CA SER A 889 19.07 10.51 -11.30
C SER A 889 18.52 9.44 -10.34
N SER A 890 17.98 8.30 -10.79
CA SER A 890 17.47 7.22 -9.92
C SER A 890 18.43 6.04 -9.79
N TYR A 891 19.10 5.63 -10.88
CA TYR A 891 20.06 4.51 -10.81
C TYR A 891 21.46 4.92 -10.36
N GLU A 892 21.88 6.19 -10.51
CA GLU A 892 23.16 6.66 -9.93
C GLU A 892 23.22 6.50 -8.41
N TYR A 893 22.05 6.56 -7.75
CA TYR A 893 21.95 6.40 -6.31
C TYR A 893 21.78 4.92 -5.90
N ASN A 894 21.69 3.97 -6.83
CA ASN A 894 21.55 2.53 -6.57
C ASN A 894 20.47 2.22 -5.52
N ILE A 895 19.27 2.76 -5.70
CA ILE A 895 18.16 2.64 -4.74
C ILE A 895 17.40 1.34 -4.98
N ASP A 896 17.35 0.44 -4.01
CA ASP A 896 16.58 -0.80 -4.12
C ASP A 896 15.08 -0.59 -3.84
N TRP A 897 14.30 -0.51 -4.91
CA TRP A 897 12.86 -0.33 -4.87
C TRP A 897 12.08 -1.50 -4.26
N ARG A 898 12.70 -2.61 -3.84
CA ARG A 898 12.01 -3.70 -3.11
C ARG A 898 11.72 -3.30 -1.66
N TYR A 899 12.60 -2.53 -1.03
CA TYR A 899 12.60 -2.25 0.41
C TYR A 899 12.16 -0.83 0.78
N ASN A 900 11.94 0.03 -0.23
CA ASN A 900 11.43 1.38 -0.02
C ASN A 900 9.94 1.40 0.31
N GLU A 901 9.52 2.48 0.98
CA GLU A 901 8.12 2.76 1.30
C GLU A 901 7.25 2.86 0.03
N PHE A 902 7.78 3.39 -1.08
CA PHE A 902 7.07 3.54 -2.35
C PHE A 902 7.50 2.55 -3.42
N ALA A 903 6.53 2.02 -4.16
CA ALA A 903 6.71 1.01 -5.20
C ALA A 903 7.60 1.43 -6.39
N ASN A 904 7.67 2.72 -6.67
CA ASN A 904 8.38 3.27 -7.81
C ASN A 904 8.85 4.71 -7.51
N PRO A 905 9.83 5.22 -8.27
CA PRO A 905 10.37 6.56 -8.08
C PRO A 905 9.36 7.67 -8.31
N SER A 906 8.48 7.54 -9.31
CA SER A 906 7.48 8.56 -9.61
C SER A 906 6.55 8.82 -8.43
N LEU A 907 6.17 7.77 -7.70
CA LEU A 907 5.34 7.85 -6.51
C LEU A 907 6.10 8.51 -5.35
N GLN A 908 7.37 8.17 -5.15
CA GLN A 908 8.18 8.86 -4.13
C GLN A 908 8.35 10.34 -4.47
N LEU A 909 8.65 10.66 -5.73
CA LEU A 909 8.89 12.01 -6.19
C LEU A 909 7.67 12.91 -5.96
N ILE A 910 6.47 12.47 -6.35
CA ILE A 910 5.26 13.31 -6.19
C ILE A 910 4.97 13.62 -4.72
N HIS A 911 5.18 12.66 -3.80
CA HIS A 911 4.99 12.88 -2.37
C HIS A 911 6.08 13.81 -1.79
N CYS A 912 7.34 13.64 -2.20
CA CYS A 912 8.43 14.52 -1.80
C CYS A 912 8.22 15.97 -2.29
N LEU A 913 7.79 16.14 -3.55
CA LEU A 913 7.47 17.45 -4.11
C LEU A 913 6.28 18.10 -3.38
N ALA A 914 5.25 17.33 -3.01
CA ALA A 914 4.15 17.84 -2.20
C ALA A 914 4.62 18.29 -0.81
N ILE A 915 5.49 17.53 -0.14
CA ILE A 915 6.07 17.93 1.15
C ILE A 915 6.93 19.19 1.03
N GLU A 916 7.71 19.30 -0.04
CA GLU A 916 8.50 20.50 -0.31
C GLU A 916 7.59 21.72 -0.50
N ILE A 917 6.47 21.58 -1.22
CA ILE A 917 5.47 22.65 -1.36
C ILE A 917 4.82 23.00 0.00
N PHE A 918 4.52 21.99 0.82
CA PHE A 918 3.99 22.21 2.16
C PHE A 918 4.95 23.05 2.99
N PHE A 919 6.27 22.86 2.89
CA PHE A 919 7.27 23.64 3.62
C PHE A 919 7.10 25.16 3.47
N TYR A 920 6.73 25.65 2.26
CA TYR A 920 6.63 27.08 1.94
C TYR A 920 5.26 27.71 2.21
N THR A 921 4.26 26.93 2.63
CA THR A 921 2.87 27.41 2.75
C THR A 921 2.71 28.51 3.81
N GLY A 922 2.02 29.61 3.52
CA GLY A 922 1.86 30.72 4.47
C GLY A 922 3.02 31.72 4.50
N GLN A 923 3.99 31.62 3.59
CA GLN A 923 4.88 32.76 3.27
C GLN A 923 4.11 33.84 2.49
N GLU A 924 4.42 35.12 2.73
CA GLU A 924 3.70 36.27 2.13
C GLU A 924 3.59 36.22 0.60
N ASN A 925 4.63 35.73 -0.08
CA ASN A 925 4.70 35.69 -1.55
C ASN A 925 4.26 34.34 -2.15
N PHE A 926 3.88 33.36 -1.32
CA PHE A 926 3.56 32.02 -1.79
C PHE A 926 2.07 31.90 -2.15
N ASN A 927 1.75 32.01 -3.44
CA ASN A 927 0.43 31.68 -3.99
C ASN A 927 0.53 30.51 -4.97
N PRO A 928 0.06 29.30 -4.60
CA PRO A 928 0.26 28.10 -5.41
C PRO A 928 -0.42 28.17 -6.77
N TRP A 929 -1.64 28.71 -6.86
CA TRP A 929 -2.35 28.83 -8.14
C TRP A 929 -1.61 29.76 -9.11
N LYS A 930 -1.20 30.94 -8.64
CA LYS A 930 -0.44 31.91 -9.46
C LYS A 930 0.92 31.37 -9.92
N LEU A 931 1.56 30.55 -9.11
CA LEU A 931 2.89 30.01 -9.40
C LEU A 931 2.86 28.79 -10.32
N PHE A 932 1.86 27.92 -10.18
CA PHE A 932 1.78 26.66 -10.92
C PHE A 932 0.79 26.65 -12.08
N ALA A 933 -0.39 27.27 -11.95
CA ALA A 933 -1.46 27.16 -12.96
C ALA A 933 -1.53 28.36 -13.91
N GLU A 934 -1.43 29.58 -13.37
CA GLU A 934 -1.54 30.82 -14.17
C GLU A 934 -0.54 30.90 -15.35
N PRO A 935 0.73 30.44 -15.24
CA PRO A 935 1.68 30.46 -16.36
C PRO A 935 1.22 29.66 -17.59
N PHE A 936 0.40 28.62 -17.39
CA PHE A 936 -0.17 27.84 -18.49
C PHE A 936 -1.34 28.59 -19.16
N ILE A 937 -2.06 29.42 -18.41
CA ILE A 937 -3.19 30.21 -18.90
C ILE A 937 -2.71 31.42 -19.70
N THR A 938 -1.65 32.08 -19.22
CA THR A 938 -1.04 33.24 -19.89
C THR A 938 -0.04 32.86 -20.97
N ALA A 939 0.26 31.56 -21.14
CA ALA A 939 1.26 31.02 -22.07
C ALA A 939 2.66 31.64 -21.86
N ASP A 940 3.14 31.59 -20.61
CA ASP A 940 4.43 32.15 -20.22
C ASP A 940 5.60 31.49 -20.97
N VAL A 941 6.62 32.30 -21.31
CA VAL A 941 7.79 31.92 -22.12
C VAL A 941 8.65 30.86 -21.42
N LEU A 942 8.58 30.76 -20.09
CA LEU A 942 9.36 29.81 -19.31
C LEU A 942 8.97 28.34 -19.57
N ILE A 943 7.77 28.07 -20.11
CA ILE A 943 7.30 26.71 -20.40
C ILE A 943 7.53 26.39 -21.88
N PRO A 944 8.37 25.38 -22.21
CA PRO A 944 8.61 25.01 -23.61
C PRO A 944 7.34 24.51 -24.30
N ARG A 945 6.95 25.17 -25.39
CA ARG A 945 5.76 24.80 -26.19
C ARG A 945 5.79 23.36 -26.70
N THR A 946 6.96 22.87 -27.10
CA THR A 946 7.17 21.49 -27.57
C THR A 946 6.73 20.43 -26.55
N HIS A 947 6.73 20.79 -25.27
CA HIS A 947 6.45 19.91 -24.16
C HIS A 947 5.28 20.38 -23.29
N PHE A 948 4.52 21.39 -23.74
CA PHE A 948 3.45 22.02 -22.98
C PHE A 948 2.48 21.02 -22.36
N LEU A 949 1.94 20.08 -23.16
CA LEU A 949 1.01 19.05 -22.68
C LEU A 949 1.61 18.12 -21.60
N LYS A 950 2.93 17.93 -21.62
CA LYS A 950 3.63 17.08 -20.65
C LYS A 950 3.84 17.82 -19.33
N TYR A 951 4.14 19.11 -19.37
CA TYR A 951 4.15 19.98 -18.19
C TYR A 951 2.75 20.16 -17.61
N LEU A 952 1.73 20.26 -18.46
CA LEU A 952 0.33 20.29 -18.07
C LEU A 952 -0.06 19.01 -17.30
N ASN A 953 0.37 17.85 -17.79
CA ASN A 953 0.20 16.57 -17.09
C ASN A 953 0.83 16.59 -15.69
N ALA A 954 2.09 17.04 -15.58
CA ALA A 954 2.81 17.14 -14.32
C ALA A 954 2.10 18.09 -13.33
N MET A 955 1.60 19.23 -13.81
CA MET A 955 0.82 20.19 -13.01
C MET A 955 -0.49 19.57 -12.50
N GLY A 956 -1.23 18.86 -13.36
CA GLY A 956 -2.47 18.18 -12.96
C GLY A 956 -2.25 17.11 -11.90
N LEU A 957 -1.20 16.30 -12.06
CA LEU A 957 -0.79 15.30 -11.05
C LEU A 957 -0.40 15.97 -9.73
N LEU A 958 0.40 17.04 -9.78
CA LEU A 958 0.83 17.76 -8.59
C LEU A 958 -0.36 18.34 -7.80
N PHE A 959 -1.32 18.99 -8.47
CA PHE A 959 -2.51 19.51 -7.81
C PHE A 959 -3.38 18.41 -7.19
N SER A 960 -3.45 17.22 -7.81
CA SER A 960 -4.16 16.09 -7.21
C SER A 960 -3.50 15.55 -5.93
N ALA A 961 -2.22 15.89 -5.69
CA ALA A 961 -1.48 15.55 -4.46
C ALA A 961 -1.62 16.60 -3.36
N LEU A 962 -2.30 17.71 -3.63
CA LEU A 962 -2.39 18.84 -2.73
C LEU A 962 -3.83 19.03 -2.22
N PRO A 963 -4.01 19.48 -0.97
CA PRO A 963 -5.31 19.84 -0.41
C PRO A 963 -6.05 20.92 -1.21
N GLU A 964 -7.36 21.07 -0.95
CA GLU A 964 -8.25 22.02 -1.64
C GLU A 964 -7.70 23.45 -1.68
N TYR A 965 -7.06 23.91 -0.61
CA TYR A 965 -6.47 25.25 -0.53
C TYR A 965 -5.59 25.61 -1.74
N TYR A 966 -4.80 24.65 -2.24
CA TYR A 966 -3.79 24.90 -3.28
C TYR A 966 -4.40 25.13 -4.66
N TRP A 967 -5.60 24.62 -4.92
CA TRP A 967 -6.31 24.77 -6.18
C TRP A 967 -7.64 25.51 -6.06
N SER A 968 -8.03 25.96 -4.86
CA SER A 968 -9.27 26.72 -4.60
C SER A 968 -9.46 27.95 -5.50
N GLN A 969 -8.38 28.66 -5.84
CA GLN A 969 -8.41 29.83 -6.76
C GLN A 969 -8.83 29.49 -8.19
N LEU A 970 -8.87 28.21 -8.57
CA LEU A 970 -9.47 27.75 -9.82
C LEU A 970 -10.88 28.31 -10.02
N PHE A 971 -11.66 28.33 -8.94
CA PHE A 971 -13.05 28.74 -8.95
C PHE A 971 -13.22 30.25 -9.18
N GLU A 972 -12.41 31.07 -8.51
CA GLU A 972 -12.38 32.51 -8.76
C GLU A 972 -11.92 32.81 -10.18
N ARG A 973 -10.91 32.09 -10.67
CA ARG A 973 -10.41 32.26 -12.04
C ARG A 973 -11.45 31.85 -13.07
N MET A 974 -12.22 30.81 -12.79
CA MET A 974 -13.33 30.37 -13.63
C MET A 974 -14.36 31.49 -13.82
N TYR A 975 -14.78 32.15 -12.72
CA TYR A 975 -15.66 33.31 -12.78
C TYR A 975 -15.11 34.41 -13.69
N GLN A 976 -13.83 34.77 -13.53
CA GLN A 976 -13.17 35.78 -14.36
C GLN A 976 -13.13 35.41 -15.85
N ILE A 977 -12.96 34.12 -16.18
CA ILE A 977 -12.97 33.64 -17.56
C ILE A 977 -14.37 33.71 -18.18
N PHE A 978 -15.42 33.38 -17.42
CA PHE A 978 -16.81 33.51 -17.88
C PHE A 978 -17.20 34.96 -18.17
N GLU A 979 -16.65 35.93 -17.44
CA GLU A 979 -16.86 37.36 -17.69
C GLU A 979 -15.85 37.97 -18.68
N HIS A 980 -14.92 37.18 -19.22
CA HIS A 980 -13.82 37.72 -19.99
C HIS A 980 -14.30 38.34 -21.32
N PRO A 981 -13.81 39.54 -21.71
CA PRO A 981 -14.25 40.23 -22.93
C PRO A 981 -14.08 39.41 -24.21
N LEU A 982 -13.05 38.56 -24.29
CA LEU A 982 -12.84 37.68 -25.45
C LEU A 982 -13.99 36.70 -25.66
N LEU A 983 -14.59 36.18 -24.59
CA LEU A 983 -15.71 35.24 -24.67
C LEU A 983 -17.01 35.97 -25.01
N LEU A 984 -17.24 37.13 -24.37
CA LEU A 984 -18.46 37.93 -24.56
C LEU A 984 -18.53 38.61 -25.93
N ARG A 985 -17.39 39.01 -26.51
CA ARG A 985 -17.30 39.68 -27.82
C ARG A 985 -17.07 38.72 -28.99
N CYS A 986 -16.82 37.43 -28.72
CA CYS A 986 -16.64 36.44 -29.77
C CYS A 986 -17.95 36.30 -30.57
N SER A 987 -17.83 36.24 -31.90
CA SER A 987 -18.99 35.92 -32.73
C SER A 987 -19.47 34.51 -32.36
N PRO A 988 -20.80 34.26 -32.30
CA PRO A 988 -21.30 32.93 -31.96
C PRO A 988 -20.94 31.85 -32.98
N THR A 989 -20.50 32.21 -34.19
CA THR A 989 -20.02 31.26 -35.21
C THR A 989 -18.59 30.78 -34.95
N ASP A 990 -17.74 31.63 -34.36
CA ASP A 990 -16.30 31.35 -34.20
C ASP A 990 -15.97 30.75 -32.82
N ILE A 991 -16.98 30.56 -31.97
CA ILE A 991 -16.82 30.05 -30.59
C ILE A 991 -16.25 28.63 -30.55
N MET A 992 -16.63 27.76 -31.49
CA MET A 992 -16.13 26.38 -31.53
C MET A 992 -14.63 26.37 -31.83
N ASP A 993 -14.18 27.24 -32.74
CA ASP A 993 -12.76 27.44 -33.04
C ASP A 993 -12.04 28.10 -31.86
N LEU A 994 -12.69 29.04 -31.14
CA LEU A 994 -12.15 29.67 -29.93
C LEU A 994 -11.81 28.66 -28.83
N LEU A 995 -12.67 27.66 -28.64
CA LEU A 995 -12.54 26.62 -27.62
C LEU A 995 -11.64 25.45 -28.06
N ASN A 996 -11.32 25.34 -29.35
CA ASN A 996 -10.48 24.27 -29.88
C ASN A 996 -9.00 24.49 -29.54
N PHE A 997 -8.62 24.02 -28.35
CA PHE A 997 -7.24 24.11 -27.85
C PHE A 997 -6.24 23.49 -28.83
N ARG A 998 -6.54 22.31 -29.40
CA ARG A 998 -5.58 21.56 -30.22
C ARG A 998 -5.23 22.31 -31.49
N GLU A 999 -6.24 22.77 -32.23
CA GLU A 999 -6.02 23.47 -33.49
C GLU A 999 -5.27 24.77 -33.27
N ARG A 1000 -5.72 25.59 -32.31
CA ARG A 1000 -5.05 26.85 -31.96
C ARG A 1000 -3.63 26.67 -31.46
N PHE A 1001 -3.38 25.62 -30.68
CA PHE A 1001 -2.05 25.28 -30.22
C PHE A 1001 -1.16 24.72 -31.35
N CYS A 1002 -1.72 24.13 -32.40
CA CYS A 1002 -0.96 23.77 -33.59
C CYS A 1002 -0.69 24.98 -34.51
N THR A 1003 -1.58 25.98 -34.53
CA THR A 1003 -1.48 27.16 -35.40
C THR A 1003 -0.84 28.38 -34.76
N HIS A 1004 -0.35 28.29 -33.52
CA HIS A 1004 0.25 29.43 -32.80
C HIS A 1004 -0.71 30.58 -32.49
N THR A 1005 -1.99 30.28 -32.29
CA THR A 1005 -3.06 31.25 -32.02
C THR A 1005 -3.86 30.93 -30.75
N GLU A 1006 -3.20 30.27 -29.78
CA GLU A 1006 -3.77 29.97 -28.46
C GLU A 1006 -4.24 31.24 -27.74
N ASN A 1007 -5.31 31.09 -26.97
CA ASN A 1007 -5.91 32.15 -26.19
C ASN A 1007 -6.09 31.71 -24.74
N MET A 1008 -6.34 32.68 -23.86
CA MET A 1008 -6.53 32.44 -22.43
C MET A 1008 -7.64 31.42 -22.13
N VAL A 1009 -8.73 31.43 -22.90
CA VAL A 1009 -9.93 30.61 -22.67
C VAL A 1009 -9.65 29.13 -22.99
N CYS A 1010 -9.04 28.83 -24.14
CA CYS A 1010 -8.72 27.45 -24.51
C CYS A 1010 -7.61 26.86 -23.63
N CYS A 1011 -6.62 27.67 -23.22
CA CYS A 1011 -5.60 27.25 -22.27
C CYS A 1011 -6.20 26.96 -20.89
N PHE A 1012 -7.14 27.79 -20.43
CA PHE A 1012 -7.87 27.54 -19.18
C PHE A 1012 -8.64 26.21 -19.22
N VAL A 1013 -9.35 25.91 -20.31
CA VAL A 1013 -10.05 24.61 -20.48
C VAL A 1013 -9.06 23.44 -20.36
N ALA A 1014 -7.89 23.54 -21.01
CA ALA A 1014 -6.86 22.50 -20.93
C ALA A 1014 -6.32 22.29 -19.50
N VAL A 1015 -6.09 23.38 -18.76
CA VAL A 1015 -5.67 23.33 -17.34
C VAL A 1015 -6.72 22.63 -16.48
N VAL A 1016 -7.99 23.02 -16.62
CA VAL A 1016 -9.11 22.41 -15.87
C VAL A 1016 -9.23 20.93 -16.18
N HIS A 1017 -9.22 20.56 -17.46
CA HIS A 1017 -9.30 19.16 -17.89
C HIS A 1017 -8.15 18.32 -17.33
N SER A 1018 -6.94 18.87 -17.26
CA SER A 1018 -5.78 18.16 -16.69
C SER A 1018 -5.89 17.97 -15.17
N ILE A 1019 -6.37 18.97 -14.44
CA ILE A 1019 -6.58 18.87 -12.98
C ILE A 1019 -7.68 17.84 -12.68
N TRP A 1020 -8.82 17.93 -13.38
CA TRP A 1020 -9.95 17.03 -13.15
C TRP A 1020 -9.73 15.61 -13.67
N LEU A 1021 -8.82 15.39 -14.62
CA LEU A 1021 -8.44 14.03 -15.04
C LEU A 1021 -7.76 13.27 -13.90
N HIS A 1022 -6.85 13.93 -13.17
CA HIS A 1022 -6.04 13.32 -12.12
C HIS A 1022 -6.65 13.46 -10.71
N GLY A 1023 -7.45 14.49 -10.48
CA GLY A 1023 -8.15 14.71 -9.21
C GLY A 1023 -9.17 13.62 -8.89
N SER A 1024 -9.46 13.39 -7.61
CA SER A 1024 -10.57 12.54 -7.15
C SER A 1024 -11.94 13.16 -7.44
N ILE A 1025 -13.02 12.37 -7.32
CA ILE A 1025 -14.42 12.82 -7.51
C ILE A 1025 -14.75 14.07 -6.68
N SER A 1026 -14.08 14.24 -5.55
CA SER A 1026 -14.22 15.39 -4.66
C SER A 1026 -13.85 16.71 -5.30
N HIS A 1027 -12.93 16.74 -6.29
CA HIS A 1027 -12.56 17.96 -6.98
C HIS A 1027 -13.74 18.50 -7.81
N LEU A 1028 -14.70 17.65 -8.16
CA LEU A 1028 -15.88 18.00 -8.94
C LEU A 1028 -17.06 18.46 -8.06
N GLN A 1029 -17.12 18.08 -6.78
CA GLN A 1029 -18.27 18.43 -5.95
C GLN A 1029 -18.35 19.94 -5.58
N PRO A 1030 -17.26 20.61 -5.16
CA PRO A 1030 -17.26 22.07 -4.99
C PRO A 1030 -17.59 22.80 -6.30
N PHE A 1031 -17.18 22.24 -7.44
CA PHE A 1031 -17.57 22.77 -8.75
C PHE A 1031 -19.09 22.70 -8.96
N LEU A 1032 -19.75 21.58 -8.64
CA LEU A 1032 -21.22 21.48 -8.72
C LEU A 1032 -21.90 22.56 -7.88
N HIS A 1033 -21.47 22.72 -6.63
CA HIS A 1033 -22.01 23.71 -5.72
C HIS A 1033 -21.81 25.14 -6.26
N LEU A 1034 -20.61 25.44 -6.76
CA LEU A 1034 -20.29 26.72 -7.36
C LEU A 1034 -21.09 26.97 -8.64
N VAL A 1035 -21.32 25.94 -9.46
CA VAL A 1035 -22.16 26.10 -10.65
C VAL A 1035 -23.58 26.47 -10.24
N GLN A 1036 -24.17 25.75 -9.29
CA GLN A 1036 -25.55 25.98 -8.85
C GLN A 1036 -25.73 27.34 -8.15
N THR A 1037 -24.74 27.80 -7.38
CA THR A 1037 -24.85 29.01 -6.55
C THR A 1037 -24.39 30.28 -7.26
N GLN A 1038 -23.25 30.23 -7.96
CA GLN A 1038 -22.57 31.39 -8.51
C GLN A 1038 -22.56 31.43 -10.04
N LEU A 1039 -22.10 30.38 -10.72
CA LEU A 1039 -21.99 30.43 -12.21
C LEU A 1039 -23.35 30.45 -12.89
N LEU A 1040 -24.34 29.79 -12.31
CA LEU A 1040 -25.70 29.89 -12.80
C LEU A 1040 -26.18 31.34 -12.75
N GLN A 1041 -25.62 32.22 -11.91
CA GLN A 1041 -25.99 33.63 -11.91
C GLN A 1041 -25.30 34.47 -13.01
N THR A 1042 -24.10 34.06 -13.43
CA THR A 1042 -23.24 34.80 -14.36
C THR A 1042 -23.49 34.47 -15.82
N ILE A 1043 -23.84 33.22 -16.12
CA ILE A 1043 -24.04 32.72 -17.49
C ILE A 1043 -25.35 33.30 -18.06
N LYS A 1044 -25.20 34.14 -19.09
CA LYS A 1044 -26.31 34.86 -19.76
C LYS A 1044 -26.26 34.75 -21.28
N THR A 1045 -25.12 34.37 -21.86
CA THR A 1045 -24.93 34.30 -23.31
C THR A 1045 -24.70 32.87 -23.79
N GLU A 1046 -24.98 32.64 -25.07
CA GLU A 1046 -24.74 31.35 -25.75
C GLU A 1046 -23.27 30.93 -25.71
N ASN A 1047 -22.32 31.86 -25.87
CA ASN A 1047 -20.88 31.54 -25.83
C ASN A 1047 -20.44 31.01 -24.45
N GLN A 1048 -20.97 31.60 -23.37
CA GLN A 1048 -20.72 31.15 -22.00
C GLN A 1048 -21.32 29.76 -21.77
N LEU A 1049 -22.50 29.48 -22.32
CA LEU A 1049 -23.13 28.16 -22.24
C LEU A 1049 -22.26 27.06 -22.88
N LEU A 1050 -21.72 27.32 -24.08
CA LEU A 1050 -20.86 26.37 -24.78
C LEU A 1050 -19.55 26.11 -24.03
N LEU A 1051 -18.95 27.12 -23.41
CA LEU A 1051 -17.79 26.94 -22.53
C LEU A 1051 -18.14 26.04 -21.33
N ALA A 1052 -19.31 26.24 -20.70
CA ALA A 1052 -19.75 25.40 -19.59
C ALA A 1052 -19.93 23.93 -20.02
N PHE A 1053 -20.48 23.68 -21.21
CA PHE A 1053 -20.59 22.32 -21.76
C PHE A 1053 -19.22 21.69 -22.03
N GLN A 1054 -18.26 22.45 -22.56
CA GLN A 1054 -16.90 21.98 -22.80
C GLN A 1054 -16.17 21.58 -21.50
N LEU A 1055 -16.46 22.26 -20.38
CA LEU A 1055 -15.93 21.89 -19.06
C LEU A 1055 -16.60 20.64 -18.48
N ILE A 1056 -17.94 20.58 -18.51
CA ILE A 1056 -18.71 19.50 -17.85
C ILE A 1056 -18.68 18.19 -18.64
N GLY A 1057 -18.85 18.26 -19.96
CA GLY A 1057 -19.11 17.10 -20.84
C GLY A 1057 -18.14 15.93 -20.67
N PRO A 1058 -16.81 16.14 -20.74
CA PRO A 1058 -15.83 15.05 -20.66
C PRO A 1058 -15.87 14.22 -19.37
N PHE A 1059 -16.41 14.77 -18.28
CA PHE A 1059 -16.40 14.13 -16.95
C PHE A 1059 -17.71 13.45 -16.60
N LEU A 1060 -18.79 13.61 -17.40
CA LEU A 1060 -20.10 13.00 -17.11
C LEU A 1060 -20.03 11.48 -17.01
N GLN A 1061 -19.29 10.81 -17.91
CA GLN A 1061 -19.12 9.36 -17.86
C GLN A 1061 -18.37 8.91 -16.60
N ARG A 1062 -17.36 9.68 -16.18
CA ARG A 1062 -16.64 9.42 -14.92
C ARG A 1062 -17.59 9.54 -13.73
N ILE A 1063 -18.36 10.62 -13.66
CA ILE A 1063 -19.33 10.87 -12.58
C ILE A 1063 -20.38 9.74 -12.55
N GLN A 1064 -20.88 9.29 -13.71
CA GLN A 1064 -21.84 8.18 -13.80
C GLN A 1064 -21.32 6.90 -13.12
N THR A 1065 -20.03 6.64 -13.25
CA THR A 1065 -19.40 5.42 -12.74
C THR A 1065 -18.99 5.52 -11.27
N GLU A 1066 -18.61 6.71 -10.82
CA GLU A 1066 -18.16 6.95 -9.44
C GLU A 1066 -19.34 7.29 -8.51
N SER A 1067 -20.38 7.97 -8.99
CA SER A 1067 -21.59 8.30 -8.21
C SER A 1067 -22.79 8.65 -9.10
N THR A 1068 -23.76 7.74 -9.19
CA THR A 1068 -25.04 7.98 -9.87
C THR A 1068 -25.88 9.09 -9.22
N LYS A 1069 -25.76 9.32 -7.92
CA LYS A 1069 -26.44 10.44 -7.25
C LYS A 1069 -25.92 11.79 -7.71
N LEU A 1070 -24.59 11.97 -7.68
CA LEU A 1070 -23.94 13.20 -8.14
C LEU A 1070 -24.21 13.43 -9.64
N LEU A 1071 -24.29 12.36 -10.43
CA LEU A 1071 -24.62 12.45 -11.86
C LEU A 1071 -25.96 13.16 -12.10
N LEU A 1072 -27.01 12.77 -11.37
CA LEU A 1072 -28.35 13.32 -11.57
C LEU A 1072 -28.36 14.84 -11.30
N GLU A 1073 -27.66 15.28 -10.26
CA GLU A 1073 -27.51 16.70 -9.94
C GLU A 1073 -26.70 17.46 -10.99
N PHE A 1074 -25.62 16.85 -11.49
CA PHE A 1074 -24.78 17.43 -12.55
C PHE A 1074 -25.49 17.54 -13.89
N VAL A 1075 -26.36 16.60 -14.23
CA VAL A 1075 -27.02 16.59 -15.54
C VAL A 1075 -28.18 17.57 -15.60
N ILE A 1076 -28.77 17.92 -14.46
CA ILE A 1076 -29.76 19.00 -14.35
C ILE A 1076 -29.15 20.37 -14.72
N VAL A 1077 -27.90 20.61 -14.32
CA VAL A 1077 -27.21 21.90 -14.52
C VAL A 1077 -27.24 22.40 -15.97
N PRO A 1078 -26.88 21.60 -17.01
CA PRO A 1078 -27.03 22.00 -18.41
C PRO A 1078 -28.41 22.53 -18.79
N TYR A 1079 -29.49 21.92 -18.28
CA TYR A 1079 -30.86 22.33 -18.58
C TYR A 1079 -31.21 23.65 -17.88
N ASP A 1080 -30.85 23.79 -16.61
CA ASP A 1080 -31.08 25.03 -15.85
C ASP A 1080 -30.30 26.22 -16.46
N LEU A 1081 -29.08 25.97 -16.98
CA LEU A 1081 -28.29 26.97 -17.70
C LEU A 1081 -28.93 27.41 -19.02
N ILE A 1082 -29.48 26.46 -19.79
CA ILE A 1082 -30.19 26.79 -21.04
C ILE A 1082 -31.40 27.67 -20.76
N ALA A 1083 -32.23 27.30 -19.78
CA ALA A 1083 -33.41 28.08 -19.41
C ALA A 1083 -33.04 29.53 -19.07
N ARG A 1084 -31.91 29.72 -18.39
CA ARG A 1084 -31.43 31.06 -18.04
C ARG A 1084 -30.92 31.84 -19.24
N VAL A 1085 -30.16 31.23 -20.13
CA VAL A 1085 -29.65 31.90 -21.34
C VAL A 1085 -30.81 32.29 -22.25
N ASP A 1086 -31.81 31.43 -22.39
CA ASP A 1086 -33.03 31.70 -23.18
C ASP A 1086 -33.83 32.90 -22.65
N ASN A 1087 -33.87 33.09 -21.32
CA ASN A 1087 -34.47 34.28 -20.69
C ASN A 1087 -33.70 35.59 -20.98
N HIS A 1088 -32.40 35.51 -21.29
CA HIS A 1088 -31.54 36.69 -21.51
C HIS A 1088 -31.22 36.94 -22.98
N GLN A 1089 -31.27 35.92 -23.84
CA GLN A 1089 -30.89 35.97 -25.24
C GLN A 1089 -32.03 35.41 -26.11
N GLN A 1090 -32.58 36.24 -27.00
CA GLN A 1090 -33.77 35.89 -27.81
C GLN A 1090 -33.50 34.91 -28.96
N SER A 1091 -32.25 34.78 -29.42
CA SER A 1091 -31.88 33.94 -30.56
C SER A 1091 -30.62 33.13 -30.31
N PHE A 1092 -30.69 31.82 -30.56
CA PHE A 1092 -29.56 30.90 -30.53
C PHE A 1092 -29.07 30.60 -31.96
N ILE A 1093 -27.75 30.51 -32.16
CA ILE A 1093 -27.12 30.20 -33.46
C ILE A 1093 -26.71 28.73 -33.53
N ASN A 1094 -26.05 28.19 -32.51
CA ASN A 1094 -25.56 26.82 -32.41
C ASN A 1094 -26.59 25.85 -31.84
N VAL A 1095 -27.87 26.02 -32.22
CA VAL A 1095 -29.00 25.21 -31.71
C VAL A 1095 -28.77 23.72 -31.92
N ASP A 1096 -28.24 23.32 -33.08
CA ASP A 1096 -28.02 21.92 -33.42
C ASP A 1096 -26.93 21.29 -32.54
N THR A 1097 -25.82 22.01 -32.29
CA THR A 1097 -24.74 21.56 -31.40
C THR A 1097 -25.23 21.38 -29.97
N ILE A 1098 -26.00 22.35 -29.46
CA ILE A 1098 -26.60 22.30 -28.12
C ILE A 1098 -27.54 21.10 -28.02
N ALA A 1099 -28.46 20.93 -28.98
CA ALA A 1099 -29.40 19.83 -28.99
C ALA A 1099 -28.71 18.46 -29.07
N ASN A 1100 -27.71 18.31 -29.95
CA ASN A 1100 -26.94 17.07 -30.09
C ASN A 1100 -26.24 16.67 -28.79
N PHE A 1101 -25.66 17.63 -28.07
CA PHE A 1101 -25.03 17.37 -26.78
C PHE A 1101 -26.04 16.89 -25.73
N LEU A 1102 -27.22 17.50 -25.64
CA LEU A 1102 -28.26 17.07 -24.71
C LEU A 1102 -28.85 15.69 -25.06
N TYR A 1103 -29.01 15.39 -26.35
CA TYR A 1103 -29.39 14.04 -26.79
C TYR A 1103 -28.33 13.00 -26.44
N HIS A 1104 -27.05 13.33 -26.58
CA HIS A 1104 -25.97 12.46 -26.12
C HIS A 1104 -26.08 12.18 -24.62
N ILE A 1105 -26.31 13.22 -23.80
CA ILE A 1105 -26.55 13.08 -22.36
C ILE A 1105 -27.75 12.16 -22.07
N LYS A 1106 -28.88 12.37 -22.75
CA LYS A 1106 -30.08 11.53 -22.58
C LYS A 1106 -29.78 10.08 -22.91
N TYR A 1107 -29.31 9.77 -24.11
CA TYR A 1107 -29.23 8.38 -24.57
C TYR A 1107 -28.05 7.59 -24.01
N ILE A 1108 -26.94 8.26 -23.68
CA ILE A 1108 -25.71 7.58 -23.25
C ILE A 1108 -25.52 7.62 -21.73
N VAL A 1109 -25.96 8.70 -21.06
CA VAL A 1109 -25.59 8.96 -19.67
C VAL A 1109 -26.74 8.72 -18.69
N VAL A 1110 -27.93 9.31 -18.92
CA VAL A 1110 -29.00 9.35 -17.90
C VAL A 1110 -30.26 8.55 -18.24
N GLY A 1111 -30.53 8.29 -19.52
CA GLY A 1111 -31.79 7.71 -19.99
C GLY A 1111 -32.98 8.59 -19.61
N ASP A 1112 -34.02 7.99 -19.04
CA ASP A 1112 -35.26 8.66 -18.66
C ASP A 1112 -35.30 9.12 -17.17
N ALA A 1113 -34.19 9.02 -16.42
CA ALA A 1113 -34.20 9.22 -14.96
C ALA A 1113 -34.54 10.65 -14.48
N ILE A 1114 -34.42 11.67 -15.34
CA ILE A 1114 -34.72 13.09 -15.02
C ILE A 1114 -35.77 13.70 -15.95
N ARG A 1115 -36.52 12.86 -16.68
CA ARG A 1115 -37.45 13.30 -17.74
C ARG A 1115 -38.42 14.38 -17.27
N ASP A 1116 -39.08 14.19 -16.14
CA ASP A 1116 -40.14 15.09 -15.68
C ASP A 1116 -39.62 16.52 -15.41
N ARG A 1117 -38.36 16.62 -14.94
CA ARG A 1117 -37.68 17.92 -14.75
C ARG A 1117 -37.23 18.53 -16.09
N ILE A 1118 -36.73 17.71 -17.03
CA ILE A 1118 -36.39 18.18 -18.39
C ILE A 1118 -37.63 18.70 -19.11
N GLU A 1119 -38.75 17.97 -19.06
CA GLU A 1119 -39.99 18.34 -19.72
C GLU A 1119 -40.51 19.70 -19.23
N THR A 1120 -40.44 19.93 -17.92
CA THR A 1120 -40.79 21.24 -17.33
C THR A 1120 -39.91 22.35 -17.90
N VAL A 1121 -38.59 22.14 -18.02
CA VAL A 1121 -37.67 23.14 -18.56
C VAL A 1121 -37.91 23.37 -20.05
N VAL A 1122 -38.01 22.31 -20.85
CA VAL A 1122 -38.15 22.38 -22.32
C VAL A 1122 -39.47 23.05 -22.72
N ASN A 1123 -40.56 22.78 -22.01
CA ASN A 1123 -41.85 23.40 -22.27
C ASN A 1123 -41.85 24.92 -22.01
N ASN A 1124 -41.00 25.37 -21.07
CA ASN A 1124 -40.88 26.77 -20.67
C ASN A 1124 -39.87 27.57 -21.52
N LEU A 1125 -39.20 26.97 -22.50
CA LEU A 1125 -38.28 27.68 -23.39
C LEU A 1125 -39.03 28.61 -24.35
N HIS A 1126 -38.60 29.86 -24.41
CA HIS A 1126 -39.08 30.92 -25.31
C HIS A 1126 -38.56 30.75 -26.74
N CYS A 1127 -37.34 30.26 -26.94
CA CYS A 1127 -36.80 30.02 -28.28
C CYS A 1127 -37.48 28.82 -28.96
N GLU A 1128 -38.38 29.10 -29.91
CA GLU A 1128 -39.16 28.09 -30.63
C GLU A 1128 -38.29 27.08 -31.38
N LYS A 1129 -37.19 27.52 -32.00
CA LYS A 1129 -36.24 26.65 -32.73
C LYS A 1129 -35.57 25.63 -31.82
N LEU A 1130 -35.18 26.04 -30.61
CA LEU A 1130 -34.56 25.15 -29.64
C LEU A 1130 -35.61 24.17 -29.09
N ARG A 1131 -36.80 24.67 -28.72
CA ARG A 1131 -37.92 23.85 -28.25
C ARG A 1131 -38.32 22.78 -29.27
N SER A 1132 -38.41 23.12 -30.56
CA SER A 1132 -38.74 22.14 -31.61
C SER A 1132 -37.66 21.07 -31.77
N ARG A 1133 -36.38 21.43 -31.65
CA ARG A 1133 -35.26 20.48 -31.76
C ARG A 1133 -35.13 19.57 -30.54
N LEU A 1134 -35.53 20.04 -29.36
CA LEU A 1134 -35.49 19.29 -28.11
C LEU A 1134 -36.76 18.46 -27.84
N HIS A 1135 -37.75 18.47 -28.74
CA HIS A 1135 -39.04 17.80 -28.55
C HIS A 1135 -38.92 16.31 -28.16
N PHE A 1136 -37.98 15.58 -28.77
CA PHE A 1136 -37.79 14.14 -28.51
C PHE A 1136 -37.06 13.83 -27.20
N LEU A 1137 -36.52 14.85 -26.50
CA LEU A 1137 -36.01 14.65 -25.14
C LEU A 1137 -37.12 14.26 -24.16
N CYS A 1138 -38.37 14.61 -24.43
CA CYS A 1138 -39.51 14.29 -23.57
C CYS A 1138 -40.21 12.95 -23.94
N ALA A 1139 -39.87 12.35 -25.08
CA ALA A 1139 -40.44 11.07 -25.51
C ALA A 1139 -39.87 9.88 -24.70
N LYS A 1140 -40.72 8.89 -24.36
CA LYS A 1140 -40.30 7.63 -23.70
C LYS A 1140 -39.35 6.85 -24.60
N THR A 1141 -38.30 6.28 -24.02
CA THR A 1141 -37.42 5.36 -24.74
C THR A 1141 -38.02 3.95 -24.78
N ASP A 1142 -38.62 3.55 -25.90
CA ASP A 1142 -39.05 2.15 -26.13
C ASP A 1142 -37.83 1.30 -26.53
N VAL A 1143 -37.10 0.74 -25.56
CA VAL A 1143 -35.91 -0.11 -25.81
C VAL A 1143 -36.30 -1.56 -26.13
N SER A 1144 -37.28 -1.79 -26.99
CA SER A 1144 -37.66 -3.16 -27.40
C SER A 1144 -37.90 -3.39 -28.89
N SER A 1145 -37.55 -2.47 -29.79
CA SER A 1145 -37.80 -2.70 -31.23
C SER A 1145 -36.86 -1.97 -32.19
N SER A 1146 -35.55 -2.25 -32.14
CA SER A 1146 -34.66 -1.90 -33.28
C SER A 1146 -33.34 -2.69 -33.31
N ILE A 1147 -33.41 -4.03 -33.31
CA ILE A 1147 -32.27 -4.90 -33.72
C ILE A 1147 -32.60 -5.75 -34.98
N HIS A 1148 -33.83 -5.69 -35.51
CA HIS A 1148 -34.14 -6.37 -36.77
C HIS A 1148 -34.79 -5.43 -37.78
N SER A 1149 -33.96 -4.67 -38.50
CA SER A 1149 -34.22 -4.32 -39.90
C SER A 1149 -33.06 -3.48 -40.46
N GLN A 1150 -32.16 -4.12 -41.20
CA GLN A 1150 -31.77 -3.70 -42.57
C GLN A 1150 -30.53 -4.48 -43.02
N GLY A 1151 -30.69 -5.22 -44.11
CA GLY A 1151 -29.64 -6.00 -44.74
C GLY A 1151 -30.10 -6.69 -46.02
N SER A 1152 -30.91 -6.01 -46.85
CA SER A 1152 -31.20 -6.43 -48.22
C SER A 1152 -31.43 -5.19 -49.09
N THR A 1153 -30.41 -4.80 -49.87
CA THR A 1153 -30.49 -4.67 -51.35
C THR A 1153 -29.15 -4.23 -51.95
N ALA A 1154 -28.67 -5.05 -52.88
CA ALA A 1154 -28.07 -4.72 -54.17
C ALA A 1154 -26.74 -3.92 -54.26
N ALA A 1155 -25.67 -4.63 -54.62
CA ALA A 1155 -24.68 -4.15 -55.59
C ALA A 1155 -24.48 -5.24 -56.66
N ALA A 1156 -24.60 -4.84 -57.92
CA ALA A 1156 -24.57 -5.68 -59.10
C ALA A 1156 -23.14 -6.09 -59.50
N THR A 1157 -22.98 -7.25 -60.14
CA THR A 1157 -22.03 -7.52 -61.23
C THR A 1157 -22.41 -8.85 -61.94
N PRO A 1158 -22.06 -9.05 -63.23
CA PRO A 1158 -22.94 -9.71 -64.19
C PRO A 1158 -22.70 -11.21 -64.42
N SER A 1159 -23.78 -11.85 -64.88
CA SER A 1159 -23.95 -13.09 -65.64
C SER A 1159 -22.75 -13.97 -66.04
N SER A 1160 -22.84 -15.27 -65.75
CA SER A 1160 -22.81 -16.34 -66.76
C SER A 1160 -23.27 -17.71 -66.20
N THR A 1161 -24.41 -18.16 -66.72
CA THR A 1161 -24.77 -19.52 -67.21
C THR A 1161 -24.35 -20.82 -66.48
N THR A 1162 -25.43 -21.53 -66.07
CA THR A 1162 -25.81 -22.94 -66.37
C THR A 1162 -25.23 -24.14 -65.59
N THR A 1163 -26.19 -25.05 -65.28
CA THR A 1163 -26.13 -26.53 -65.15
C THR A 1163 -25.43 -27.12 -63.93
N THR A 1164 -25.83 -28.21 -63.27
CA THR A 1164 -27.03 -29.08 -63.14
C THR A 1164 -26.67 -30.08 -62.01
N ASP A 1165 -27.67 -30.79 -61.50
CA ASP A 1165 -27.59 -32.18 -60.99
C ASP A 1165 -27.24 -32.52 -59.52
N THR A 1166 -28.30 -33.05 -58.85
CA THR A 1166 -28.38 -34.33 -58.10
C THR A 1166 -27.47 -34.55 -56.87
N SER A 1167 -27.86 -35.16 -55.74
CA SER A 1167 -28.93 -36.11 -55.38
C SER A 1167 -28.96 -36.29 -53.85
N ASN A 1168 -30.17 -36.55 -53.30
CA ASN A 1168 -30.55 -37.59 -52.32
C ASN A 1168 -29.42 -38.41 -51.66
N ALA A 1169 -29.49 -38.94 -50.43
CA ALA A 1169 -30.41 -38.99 -49.29
C ALA A 1169 -29.72 -39.97 -48.30
N ASN A 1170 -29.98 -39.89 -46.99
CA ASN A 1170 -30.26 -41.01 -46.08
C ASN A 1170 -29.97 -40.71 -44.60
N VAL A 1171 -31.07 -40.73 -43.85
CA VAL A 1171 -31.24 -41.01 -42.41
C VAL A 1171 -31.41 -42.56 -42.31
N PRO A 1172 -31.14 -43.35 -41.23
CA PRO A 1172 -31.52 -43.06 -39.83
C PRO A 1172 -30.70 -43.67 -38.64
N SER A 1173 -31.00 -43.14 -37.42
CA SER A 1173 -31.14 -43.77 -36.07
C SER A 1173 -30.14 -44.84 -35.58
N HIS A 1174 -29.63 -44.90 -34.34
CA HIS A 1174 -30.20 -44.63 -33.00
C HIS A 1174 -29.09 -44.65 -31.93
N GLY A 1175 -29.25 -43.95 -30.80
CA GLY A 1175 -28.89 -44.50 -29.48
C GLY A 1175 -27.93 -43.70 -28.57
N GLN A 1176 -28.54 -43.02 -27.59
CA GLN A 1176 -28.12 -42.87 -26.18
C GLN A 1176 -27.18 -41.73 -25.69
N ILE A 1177 -27.84 -40.83 -24.92
CA ILE A 1177 -27.53 -40.44 -23.52
C ILE A 1177 -26.54 -39.27 -23.24
N LYS A 1178 -27.16 -38.18 -22.75
CA LYS A 1178 -26.75 -37.17 -21.73
C LYS A 1178 -25.53 -36.28 -21.99
N SER A 1179 -25.79 -35.00 -22.26
CA SER A 1179 -25.21 -33.89 -21.46
C SER A 1179 -26.03 -32.60 -21.62
N ALA A 1180 -26.31 -31.98 -20.48
CA ALA A 1180 -27.12 -30.78 -20.32
C ALA A 1180 -26.34 -29.53 -20.74
N THR A 1181 -27.01 -28.67 -21.50
CA THR A 1181 -26.64 -27.28 -21.76
C THR A 1181 -27.32 -26.41 -20.71
N SER A 1182 -26.55 -25.81 -19.80
CA SER A 1182 -27.05 -24.78 -18.87
C SER A 1182 -26.56 -23.41 -19.29
N THR A 1183 -27.33 -22.78 -20.20
CA THR A 1183 -27.45 -21.33 -20.31
C THR A 1183 -28.44 -20.85 -19.24
N MET A 1184 -27.98 -20.16 -18.20
CA MET A 1184 -28.85 -19.28 -17.43
C MET A 1184 -28.11 -18.02 -16.99
N GLN A 1185 -28.55 -16.92 -17.60
CA GLN A 1185 -28.36 -15.55 -17.17
C GLN A 1185 -29.08 -15.34 -15.84
N MET A 1186 -28.43 -14.68 -14.87
CA MET A 1186 -29.08 -14.14 -13.67
C MET A 1186 -29.06 -12.62 -13.74
N GLN A 1187 -30.25 -12.05 -13.94
CA GLN A 1187 -30.55 -10.63 -13.82
C GLN A 1187 -30.83 -10.29 -12.34
N TYR A 1188 -30.28 -9.17 -11.89
CA TYR A 1188 -30.71 -8.48 -10.68
C TYR A 1188 -32.02 -7.71 -10.96
N THR A 1189 -33.02 -7.84 -10.09
CA THR A 1189 -34.13 -6.90 -9.97
C THR A 1189 -34.34 -6.54 -8.51
N THR A 1190 -34.37 -5.24 -8.24
CA THR A 1190 -34.82 -4.61 -7.00
C THR A 1190 -36.25 -4.12 -7.21
N ALA A 1191 -37.16 -4.45 -6.29
CA ALA A 1191 -38.47 -3.81 -6.19
C ALA A 1191 -38.83 -3.59 -4.72
N SER A 1192 -39.23 -2.37 -4.43
CA SER A 1192 -39.76 -1.85 -3.17
C SER A 1192 -41.26 -2.09 -3.04
N MET A 1193 -41.78 -2.37 -1.82
CA MET A 1193 -43.05 -1.78 -1.32
C MET A 1193 -43.35 -2.10 0.16
N GLN A 1194 -43.51 -1.02 0.95
CA GLN A 1194 -44.51 -0.69 1.99
C GLN A 1194 -45.05 -1.72 3.03
N ALA A 1195 -44.75 -1.42 4.32
CA ALA A 1195 -45.61 -1.34 5.54
C ALA A 1195 -47.13 -1.67 5.41
N GLN A 1196 -47.91 -2.25 6.34
CA GLN A 1196 -47.97 -2.56 7.81
C GLN A 1196 -49.31 -3.39 8.03
N PRO A 1197 -49.87 -3.68 9.25
CA PRO A 1197 -49.40 -4.37 10.47
C PRO A 1197 -50.44 -5.41 11.08
N TYR A 1198 -50.24 -5.81 12.36
CA TYR A 1198 -51.05 -6.67 13.28
C TYR A 1198 -50.80 -8.20 13.15
N GLY A 1199 -50.71 -9.04 14.20
CA GLY A 1199 -50.92 -8.96 15.65
C GLY A 1199 -50.42 -10.26 16.34
N VAL A 1200 -50.31 -10.22 17.68
CA VAL A 1200 -49.89 -11.27 18.64
C VAL A 1200 -51.16 -11.81 19.36
N PRO A 1201 -51.25 -12.89 20.20
CA PRO A 1201 -50.36 -14.02 20.60
C PRO A 1201 -51.03 -15.44 20.57
N SER A 1202 -50.26 -16.46 21.03
CA SER A 1202 -50.60 -17.45 22.09
C SER A 1202 -50.67 -18.97 21.79
N GLN A 1203 -49.80 -19.69 22.54
CA GLN A 1203 -50.02 -20.90 23.35
C GLN A 1203 -50.26 -22.31 22.75
N ASN A 1204 -49.24 -23.16 22.99
CA ASN A 1204 -49.25 -24.42 23.78
C ASN A 1204 -49.74 -25.78 23.22
N ILE A 1205 -48.82 -26.76 23.41
CA ILE A 1205 -48.96 -28.10 24.05
C ILE A 1205 -48.89 -29.38 23.17
N GLN A 1206 -47.78 -30.13 23.42
CA GLN A 1206 -47.61 -31.60 23.56
C GLN A 1206 -47.82 -32.54 22.35
N GLN A 1207 -47.10 -33.66 22.14
CA GLN A 1207 -46.42 -34.59 23.07
C GLN A 1207 -45.46 -35.58 22.33
N ASN A 1208 -44.33 -35.92 22.98
CA ASN A 1208 -43.63 -37.23 23.18
C ASN A 1208 -43.11 -38.19 22.07
N PHE A 1209 -41.82 -38.60 22.19
CA PHE A 1209 -41.31 -39.94 22.66
C PHE A 1209 -39.74 -39.98 22.66
N GLN A 1210 -39.05 -39.90 23.82
CA GLN A 1210 -38.28 -40.94 24.60
C GLN A 1210 -37.21 -41.76 23.83
N LEU A 1211 -35.89 -41.68 24.09
CA LEU A 1211 -34.99 -42.08 25.23
C LEU A 1211 -34.89 -43.59 25.51
N THR A 1212 -33.66 -44.15 25.47
CA THR A 1212 -33.10 -45.03 26.53
C THR A 1212 -31.57 -45.20 26.44
N THR A 1213 -30.95 -45.06 27.61
CA THR A 1213 -29.58 -45.37 28.06
C THR A 1213 -29.39 -46.87 28.39
N ASN A 1214 -28.14 -47.34 28.52
CA ASN A 1214 -27.76 -48.34 29.54
C ASN A 1214 -26.26 -48.32 29.90
N MET A 1215 -25.99 -48.42 31.20
CA MET A 1215 -24.70 -48.63 31.87
C MET A 1215 -24.37 -50.13 32.04
N THR A 1216 -23.09 -50.51 32.25
CA THR A 1216 -22.61 -51.23 33.47
C THR A 1216 -21.09 -51.57 33.43
N ASN A 1217 -20.49 -51.56 34.63
CA ASN A 1217 -19.10 -51.86 35.03
C ASN A 1217 -18.59 -53.29 34.75
N ALA A 1218 -17.25 -53.48 34.67
CA ALA A 1218 -16.52 -54.55 35.40
C ALA A 1218 -14.98 -54.43 35.28
N MET A 1219 -14.30 -54.96 36.32
CA MET A 1219 -12.89 -54.93 36.72
C MET A 1219 -11.91 -55.80 35.88
N GLY A 1220 -10.60 -55.59 36.12
CA GLY A 1220 -9.51 -56.59 35.97
C GLY A 1220 -8.39 -56.15 35.01
N SER A 1221 -7.25 -55.62 35.48
CA SER A 1221 -6.07 -56.29 36.08
C SER A 1221 -5.00 -56.70 35.05
N ASP A 1222 -3.81 -56.13 35.27
CA ASP A 1222 -2.46 -56.66 35.02
C ASP A 1222 -1.87 -56.76 33.60
N GLY A 1223 -0.63 -56.26 33.49
CA GLY A 1223 0.38 -56.89 32.64
C GLY A 1223 1.05 -56.03 31.56
N THR A 1224 1.96 -55.15 31.95
CA THR A 1224 3.22 -54.91 31.19
C THR A 1224 3.94 -56.24 30.86
N PRO A 1225 4.93 -56.36 29.93
CA PRO A 1225 5.83 -55.30 29.49
C PRO A 1225 6.38 -55.33 28.02
N GLN A 1226 6.98 -54.18 27.66
CA GLN A 1226 8.31 -54.03 27.01
C GLN A 1226 8.55 -54.16 25.49
N GLN A 1227 9.36 -53.18 25.05
CA GLN A 1227 10.24 -53.11 23.86
C GLN A 1227 9.50 -52.91 22.53
N ARG A 1228 9.51 -51.73 21.90
CA ARG A 1228 10.59 -50.77 21.61
C ARG A 1228 10.01 -49.43 21.18
#